data_AF-A0AAV5EV56-F1
#
_entry.id   AF-A0AAV5EV56-F1
#
_cell.length_a   1.000
_cell.length_b   1.000
_cell.length_c   1.000
_cell.angle_alpha   90.00
_cell.angle_beta   90.00
_cell.angle_gamma   90.00
#
_symmetry.space_group_name_H-M   'P 1'
#
loop_
_entity.id
_entity.type
_entity.pdbx_description
1 polymer ?
#
loop_
_entity_poly.entity_id
_entity_poly.type
_entity_poly.pdbx_seq_one_letter_code
_entity_poly.pdbx_strand_id
1 'polypeptide(L)'
;MAATQEKAAACCGGGAPARGAPAAVRAIAASPAGKVAMAAGDERVAASAVGGGAVIEEIATVQPTTAKASSKGYMLSQTRINWCDVLTELMPLLGGNHAGIPIMTRAQRSHPLDPLSAAEIAVAVATVRAAGRSPEERDSMRFVEVVLLEPEKNVVALADAYFFPPFQPSLLPRTKGLAVIPSRLPPRRAKLVVYNKQSNETSIWIVELSEVHAATRGGHHRGKVISSEIIPDVQPAMDAMEYAECEATVKSYPPFVEAMKRRGVDDMELVMVDAWCAGYYGDADAPSRRLGKPLIFCRTESDSPMENGYARPVEGIHVVVDMQNNTVIEFEDRKLVPLPPPDHLRNYTPGETRGGVDRSDVKPLIINQPEGPSFRINGYFVEWQKWNFRIGFTPKEGLVIHSVAYVDGSRGRRPIAHRLSFVEMVVPYGDPSEPHYRKNAFDAGEDGLGKNAHSLKKGCDCLGYIKYFDAHFTNFTGGVETIENCVCLHEEDHGILWKHQDWRTGLAEVRRSRRLTVSFICTVANYEYGFYWHFYQDGKIEAEVKLTGILSLGALMPGESRKYGTTIAPALYAPVHQHFFVARMDMAIDCKPNEAYNQVVEVNVKVESAGPHNVHNNAFYAEEKLLKSELQAMRDCDPSSVRHWIVRNPRTVNRTGQPTGYKLVPGSNCLPLALPEAKFLRRAGFLKHNLWVTQYKSDEIFPGGEFPNQNPRLHEGLPTWVKKDRSLEETDVVLWYVFGLTHIPRLEDWPDASRAYRLHAHGMSSELISVVNQWIPLTVLGKNIDLTMFSLLQPHGFFNCSPAVDVPPSSSDADVKEAESPKAMQSGLLSKL
;
A
#
# COMPACT_ATOMS: atom_id res chain seq x y z
N MET A 1 2.52 28.85 -55.27
CA MET A 1 3.30 28.43 -56.45
C MET A 1 3.26 26.91 -56.44
N ALA A 2 2.59 26.27 -57.41
CA ALA A 2 3.09 25.95 -58.74
C ALA A 2 4.12 24.79 -58.70
N ALA A 3 3.92 23.65 -59.41
CA ALA A 3 2.77 23.28 -60.23
C ALA A 3 2.65 21.75 -60.48
N THR A 4 1.42 21.32 -60.82
CA THR A 4 1.04 20.32 -61.84
C THR A 4 1.77 18.96 -62.03
N GLN A 5 0.93 17.92 -62.17
CA GLN A 5 1.04 16.81 -63.16
C GLN A 5 2.10 15.70 -62.90
N GLU A 6 1.96 14.45 -63.39
CA GLU A 6 0.89 13.84 -64.20
C GLU A 6 0.63 12.33 -63.90
N LYS A 7 -0.66 11.96 -63.96
CA LYS A 7 -1.33 10.79 -64.61
C LYS A 7 -0.73 9.37 -64.70
N ALA A 8 -1.69 8.44 -64.76
CA ALA A 8 -1.77 7.25 -65.63
C ALA A 8 -0.97 5.98 -65.25
N ALA A 9 -1.44 4.75 -65.59
CA ALA A 9 -2.80 4.32 -65.94
C ALA A 9 -2.96 2.78 -65.78
N ALA A 10 -4.22 2.33 -65.83
CA ALA A 10 -4.69 0.96 -65.81
C ALA A 10 -4.03 -0.01 -66.81
N CYS A 11 -4.15 -1.32 -66.54
CA CYS A 11 -5.05 -2.15 -67.35
C CYS A 11 -5.44 -3.49 -66.69
N CYS A 12 -6.48 -4.12 -67.22
CA CYS A 12 -7.11 -5.34 -66.70
C CYS A 12 -6.53 -6.63 -67.31
N GLY A 13 -6.73 -7.77 -66.64
CA GLY A 13 -6.51 -9.11 -67.21
C GLY A 13 -7.00 -10.20 -66.26
N GLY A 14 -8.08 -10.89 -66.63
CA GLY A 14 -8.67 -11.98 -65.82
C GLY A 14 -8.42 -13.37 -66.44
N GLY A 15 -8.57 -14.43 -65.65
CA GLY A 15 -8.49 -15.81 -66.13
C GLY A 15 -8.63 -16.87 -65.03
N ALA A 16 -9.52 -17.83 -65.25
CA ALA A 16 -9.75 -19.04 -64.45
C ALA A 16 -10.49 -20.07 -65.34
N PRO A 17 -10.73 -21.34 -64.93
CA PRO A 17 -10.07 -22.20 -63.94
C PRO A 17 -9.61 -23.56 -64.56
N ALA A 18 -9.05 -24.52 -63.77
CA ALA A 18 -9.15 -25.96 -64.06
C ALA A 18 -8.75 -26.87 -62.87
N ARG A 19 -9.17 -28.15 -62.91
CA ARG A 19 -8.96 -29.22 -61.90
C ARG A 19 -7.79 -30.16 -62.26
N GLY A 20 -7.23 -30.91 -61.30
CA GLY A 20 -6.32 -32.05 -61.59
C GLY A 20 -5.96 -32.97 -60.41
N ALA A 21 -6.15 -34.29 -60.60
CA ALA A 21 -5.70 -35.45 -59.79
C ALA A 21 -5.80 -36.71 -60.71
N PRO A 22 -5.31 -37.96 -60.41
CA PRO A 22 -4.87 -38.54 -59.13
C PRO A 22 -3.63 -39.51 -59.24
N ALA A 23 -3.57 -40.56 -58.38
CA ALA A 23 -2.64 -41.73 -58.33
C ALA A 23 -1.23 -41.47 -57.72
N ALA A 24 -0.65 -42.25 -56.76
CA ALA A 24 -0.60 -43.67 -56.34
C ALA A 24 0.66 -44.43 -56.86
N VAL A 25 1.40 -45.22 -56.05
CA VAL A 25 1.14 -46.66 -55.79
C VAL A 25 2.15 -47.28 -54.76
N ARG A 26 1.64 -48.05 -53.76
CA ARG A 26 2.20 -49.23 -53.01
C ARG A 26 3.62 -49.22 -52.38
N ALA A 27 3.98 -50.12 -51.44
CA ALA A 27 3.26 -50.85 -50.36
C ALA A 27 4.25 -51.77 -49.60
N ILE A 28 3.91 -52.16 -48.36
CA ILE A 28 3.98 -53.52 -47.78
C ILE A 28 3.32 -53.47 -46.38
N ALA A 29 2.78 -54.59 -45.88
CA ALA A 29 2.05 -54.65 -44.60
C ALA A 29 2.06 -56.07 -44.00
N ALA A 30 1.85 -56.19 -42.68
CA ALA A 30 1.62 -57.46 -41.98
C ALA A 30 0.69 -57.28 -40.75
N SER A 31 -0.34 -58.13 -40.65
CA SER A 31 -1.28 -58.32 -39.51
C SER A 31 -2.07 -59.63 -39.79
N PRO A 32 -2.52 -60.42 -38.78
CA PRO A 32 -3.75 -60.17 -37.99
C PRO A 32 -3.54 -60.60 -36.50
N ALA A 33 -4.49 -60.85 -35.58
CA ALA A 33 -5.96 -60.71 -35.40
C ALA A 33 -6.25 -60.75 -33.85
N GLY A 34 -7.45 -60.51 -33.31
CA GLY A 34 -8.69 -59.96 -33.89
C GLY A 34 -9.97 -60.44 -33.15
N LYS A 35 -11.07 -59.64 -33.22
CA LYS A 35 -12.48 -59.97 -32.87
C LYS A 35 -12.82 -60.13 -31.34
N VAL A 36 -14.03 -59.81 -30.81
CA VAL A 36 -15.28 -59.17 -31.34
C VAL A 36 -16.23 -58.71 -30.20
N ALA A 37 -17.23 -57.89 -30.55
CA ALA A 37 -18.53 -57.63 -29.87
C ALA A 37 -18.67 -56.47 -28.84
N MET A 38 -19.86 -55.85 -28.91
CA MET A 38 -20.38 -54.79 -28.02
C MET A 38 -21.48 -55.35 -27.10
N ALA A 39 -21.80 -54.63 -26.03
CA ALA A 39 -23.18 -54.43 -25.55
C ALA A 39 -23.24 -53.15 -24.68
N ALA A 40 -24.44 -52.59 -24.47
CA ALA A 40 -24.68 -51.39 -23.66
C ALA A 40 -25.68 -51.68 -22.52
N GLY A 41 -25.78 -50.75 -21.56
CA GLY A 41 -26.80 -50.78 -20.50
C GLY A 41 -26.71 -49.56 -19.58
N ASP A 42 -27.74 -48.73 -19.58
CA ASP A 42 -27.98 -47.69 -18.55
C ASP A 42 -28.41 -48.31 -17.21
N GLU A 43 -28.16 -47.61 -16.09
CA GLU A 43 -29.28 -47.08 -15.30
C GLU A 43 -28.88 -45.94 -14.34
N ARG A 44 -29.86 -45.33 -13.68
CA ARG A 44 -29.79 -44.05 -12.96
C ARG A 44 -30.03 -44.23 -11.44
N VAL A 45 -30.19 -43.09 -10.74
CA VAL A 45 -30.66 -42.89 -9.35
C VAL A 45 -29.54 -43.10 -8.31
N ALA A 46 -28.99 -42.11 -7.60
CA ALA A 46 -29.44 -40.80 -7.05
C ALA A 46 -30.11 -40.86 -5.66
N ALA A 47 -30.28 -39.67 -5.06
CA ALA A 47 -30.74 -39.35 -3.70
C ALA A 47 -29.67 -39.27 -2.59
N SER A 48 -29.90 -38.32 -1.69
CA SER A 48 -29.07 -37.93 -0.54
C SER A 48 -29.75 -38.31 0.79
N ALA A 49 -29.05 -38.22 1.92
CA ALA A 49 -29.41 -37.29 3.01
C ALA A 49 -28.62 -37.51 4.33
N VAL A 50 -28.18 -36.39 4.90
CA VAL A 50 -28.30 -35.97 6.32
C VAL A 50 -28.50 -37.04 7.42
N GLY A 51 -27.64 -37.02 8.44
CA GLY A 51 -27.91 -37.58 9.76
C GLY A 51 -26.66 -37.69 10.65
N GLY A 52 -26.75 -37.25 11.91
CA GLY A 52 -25.67 -37.39 12.90
C GLY A 52 -26.22 -37.64 14.31
N GLY A 53 -25.37 -38.08 15.24
CA GLY A 53 -25.80 -38.28 16.65
C GLY A 53 -24.95 -39.25 17.50
N ALA A 54 -24.00 -38.69 18.24
CA ALA A 54 -23.67 -38.99 19.64
C ALA A 54 -23.66 -40.43 20.25
N VAL A 55 -22.49 -40.81 20.79
CA VAL A 55 -22.25 -41.22 22.22
C VAL A 55 -22.48 -42.67 22.72
N ILE A 56 -21.35 -43.36 22.96
CA ILE A 56 -20.90 -44.22 24.12
C ILE A 56 -21.68 -45.50 24.54
N GLU A 57 -21.00 -46.67 24.42
CA GLU A 57 -20.83 -47.81 25.39
C GLU A 57 -19.95 -48.94 24.74
N GLU A 58 -19.33 -49.97 25.37
CA GLU A 58 -19.14 -50.37 26.79
C GLU A 58 -17.75 -51.08 27.04
N ILE A 59 -17.08 -50.74 28.15
CA ILE A 59 -16.34 -51.53 29.19
C ILE A 59 -15.68 -52.93 28.94
N ALA A 60 -14.43 -53.09 29.44
CA ALA A 60 -13.91 -54.23 30.27
C ALA A 60 -12.42 -53.99 30.71
N THR A 61 -12.11 -53.40 31.88
CA THR A 61 -11.87 -53.98 33.24
C THR A 61 -10.79 -55.06 33.43
N VAL A 62 -9.77 -54.79 34.28
CA VAL A 62 -9.31 -55.55 35.49
C VAL A 62 -7.92 -55.04 36.00
N GLN A 63 -7.67 -55.17 37.31
CA GLN A 63 -6.49 -54.74 38.10
C GLN A 63 -6.31 -55.72 39.31
N PRO A 64 -5.49 -55.48 40.37
CA PRO A 64 -4.04 -55.21 40.43
C PRO A 64 -3.30 -56.09 41.48
N THR A 65 -1.98 -55.94 41.65
CA THR A 65 -1.20 -56.46 42.82
C THR A 65 -0.06 -55.51 43.29
N THR A 66 0.64 -55.85 44.38
CA THR A 66 0.98 -54.89 45.46
C THR A 66 2.32 -55.09 46.20
N ALA A 67 3.13 -54.02 46.25
CA ALA A 67 3.89 -53.46 47.41
C ALA A 67 5.00 -54.23 48.19
N LYS A 68 6.08 -53.50 48.54
CA LYS A 68 6.83 -53.39 49.84
C LYS A 68 8.37 -53.29 49.71
N ALA A 69 9.02 -52.70 50.73
CA ALA A 69 10.38 -52.17 50.73
C ALA A 69 11.34 -52.80 51.76
N SER A 70 12.65 -52.52 51.66
CA SER A 70 13.59 -52.39 52.80
C SER A 70 14.89 -51.64 52.40
N SER A 71 15.89 -51.53 53.30
CA SER A 71 16.88 -50.42 53.30
C SER A 71 18.36 -50.80 53.61
N LYS A 72 19.25 -49.78 53.63
CA LYS A 72 20.72 -49.70 53.95
C LYS A 72 21.66 -49.70 52.72
N GLY A 73 22.76 -48.93 52.67
CA GLY A 73 23.25 -47.85 53.54
C GLY A 73 24.74 -47.45 53.30
N TYR A 74 25.17 -46.27 53.81
CA TYR A 74 26.55 -45.68 53.82
C TYR A 74 27.06 -45.12 52.46
N MET A 75 27.30 -43.79 52.33
CA MET A 75 28.48 -42.96 52.70
C MET A 75 29.69 -43.17 51.75
N LEU A 76 30.38 -42.16 51.19
CA LEU A 76 30.42 -40.68 51.33
C LEU A 76 31.05 -40.08 50.01
N SER A 77 31.35 -38.79 49.73
CA SER A 77 31.33 -37.48 50.44
C SER A 77 31.46 -36.29 49.45
N GLN A 78 30.78 -35.15 49.75
CA GLN A 78 31.17 -33.74 49.44
C GLN A 78 31.24 -33.28 47.95
N THR A 79 30.87 -32.04 47.56
CA THR A 79 30.41 -30.85 48.33
C THR A 79 29.47 -29.91 47.53
N ARG A 80 28.54 -29.25 48.24
CA ARG A 80 27.85 -27.95 47.95
C ARG A 80 27.19 -27.79 46.56
N ILE A 81 25.88 -28.02 46.36
CA ILE A 81 24.64 -27.52 47.03
C ILE A 81 24.22 -26.12 46.55
N ASN A 82 23.09 -26.11 45.84
CA ASN A 82 22.17 -24.98 45.60
C ASN A 82 20.96 -25.12 46.57
N TRP A 83 19.95 -24.25 46.43
CA TRP A 83 18.54 -24.34 46.87
C TRP A 83 18.04 -23.25 47.82
N CYS A 84 16.86 -22.76 47.50
CA CYS A 84 15.94 -22.07 48.40
C CYS A 84 15.31 -23.06 49.40
N ASP A 85 14.58 -22.49 50.37
CA ASP A 85 13.51 -23.10 51.18
C ASP A 85 13.83 -23.37 52.66
N VAL A 86 13.71 -22.31 53.48
CA VAL A 86 13.04 -22.39 54.78
C VAL A 86 12.10 -21.19 54.90
N LEU A 87 10.83 -21.44 55.22
CA LEU A 87 9.83 -20.43 55.52
C LEU A 87 9.37 -20.56 56.98
N THR A 88 9.06 -19.42 57.59
CA THR A 88 8.23 -19.28 58.80
C THR A 88 8.80 -19.81 60.12
N GLU A 89 9.32 -18.90 60.94
CA GLU A 89 9.18 -18.98 62.40
C GLU A 89 8.99 -17.58 63.01
N LEU A 90 8.12 -17.47 64.03
CA LEU A 90 7.99 -16.39 65.02
C LEU A 90 7.68 -14.93 64.56
N MET A 91 6.39 -14.61 64.57
CA MET A 91 5.84 -13.30 65.01
C MET A 91 5.26 -13.46 66.44
N PRO A 92 4.85 -12.39 67.18
CA PRO A 92 4.94 -10.95 66.91
C PRO A 92 5.54 -10.11 68.07
N LEU A 93 5.72 -8.79 67.88
CA LEU A 93 5.49 -7.78 68.93
C LEU A 93 5.13 -6.41 68.32
N LEU A 94 4.30 -5.67 69.04
CA LEU A 94 3.70 -4.34 68.79
C LEU A 94 4.67 -3.30 68.16
N GLY A 95 4.30 -2.36 67.28
CA GLY A 95 3.02 -2.03 66.65
C GLY A 95 2.95 -0.53 66.28
N GLY A 96 2.40 -0.14 65.12
CA GLY A 96 2.28 1.29 64.74
C GLY A 96 1.86 1.54 63.27
N ASN A 97 1.07 2.59 63.03
CA ASN A 97 0.52 2.93 61.71
C ASN A 97 1.54 3.60 60.77
N HIS A 98 1.64 3.11 59.54
CA HIS A 98 1.80 3.95 58.35
C HIS A 98 1.03 3.36 57.16
N ALA A 99 0.39 4.21 56.34
CA ALA A 99 -0.54 3.78 55.31
C ALA A 99 0.17 3.32 54.02
N GLY A 100 0.24 2.00 53.82
CA GLY A 100 0.66 1.39 52.55
C GLY A 100 -0.48 1.37 51.53
N ILE A 101 -0.60 2.41 50.70
CA ILE A 101 -1.55 2.45 49.57
C ILE A 101 -1.02 1.58 48.39
N PRO A 102 -1.89 0.92 47.60
CA PRO A 102 -1.56 -0.41 47.06
C PRO A 102 -0.67 -0.50 45.82
N ILE A 103 -0.22 -1.75 45.59
CA ILE A 103 0.41 -2.29 44.38
C ILE A 103 -0.38 -1.91 43.10
N MET A 104 0.34 -1.63 42.00
CA MET A 104 -0.22 -1.21 40.71
C MET A 104 -1.18 -2.24 40.08
N THR A 105 -2.48 -1.99 40.13
CA THR A 105 -3.52 -2.79 39.45
C THR A 105 -3.73 -2.40 37.98
N ARG A 106 -2.71 -2.67 37.15
CA ARG A 106 -2.85 -3.14 35.75
C ARG A 106 -3.78 -2.33 34.80
N ALA A 107 -3.52 -1.03 34.62
CA ALA A 107 -4.36 -0.10 33.83
C ALA A 107 -3.69 0.47 32.53
N GLN A 108 -2.80 -0.28 31.88
CA GLN A 108 -2.43 -0.07 30.46
C GLN A 108 -1.76 -1.36 29.93
N ARG A 109 -2.28 -1.93 28.82
CA ARG A 109 -1.75 -3.16 28.19
C ARG A 109 -1.34 -2.98 26.72
N SER A 110 -1.84 -1.94 26.06
CA SER A 110 -1.57 -1.56 24.68
C SER A 110 -0.91 -0.19 24.62
N HIS A 111 -0.22 0.09 23.52
CA HIS A 111 0.31 1.41 23.20
C HIS A 111 -0.83 2.33 22.74
N PRO A 112 -0.75 3.65 22.97
CA PRO A 112 -1.75 4.59 22.46
C PRO A 112 -1.89 4.62 20.93
N LEU A 113 -0.85 4.20 20.20
CA LEU A 113 -0.82 4.07 18.72
C LEU A 113 -1.07 2.66 18.19
N ASP A 114 -1.34 1.67 19.03
CA ASP A 114 -1.86 0.40 18.48
C ASP A 114 -3.23 0.69 17.82
N PRO A 115 -3.65 0.00 16.75
CA PRO A 115 -5.00 0.14 16.17
C PRO A 115 -6.14 -0.08 17.18
N LEU A 116 -7.34 0.41 16.85
CA LEU A 116 -8.54 0.07 17.64
C LEU A 116 -8.81 -1.43 17.52
N SER A 117 -9.01 -2.09 18.66
CA SER A 117 -9.48 -3.48 18.66
C SER A 117 -10.94 -3.57 18.23
N ALA A 118 -11.37 -4.73 17.72
CA ALA A 118 -12.77 -5.02 17.40
C ALA A 118 -13.75 -4.62 18.54
N ALA A 119 -13.37 -4.86 19.79
CA ALA A 119 -14.18 -4.50 20.96
C ALA A 119 -14.27 -2.98 21.19
N GLU A 120 -13.23 -2.21 20.85
CA GLU A 120 -13.23 -0.75 20.94
C GLU A 120 -14.06 -0.12 19.80
N ILE A 121 -14.00 -0.67 18.59
CA ILE A 121 -14.86 -0.28 17.46
C ILE A 121 -16.34 -0.51 17.82
N ALA A 122 -16.68 -1.70 18.33
CA ALA A 122 -18.04 -2.02 18.76
C ALA A 122 -18.54 -1.08 19.87
N VAL A 123 -17.70 -0.73 20.85
CA VAL A 123 -18.03 0.26 21.90
C VAL A 123 -18.23 1.67 21.31
N ALA A 124 -17.41 2.08 20.35
CA ALA A 124 -17.52 3.39 19.70
C ALA A 124 -18.84 3.51 18.92
N VAL A 125 -19.15 2.54 18.06
CA VAL A 125 -20.41 2.46 17.30
C VAL A 125 -21.62 2.45 18.22
N ALA A 126 -21.63 1.57 19.23
CA ALA A 126 -22.75 1.47 20.17
C ALA A 126 -22.97 2.78 20.96
N THR A 127 -21.90 3.51 21.28
CA THR A 127 -21.97 4.80 21.98
C THR A 127 -22.59 5.89 21.11
N VAL A 128 -22.20 6.01 19.83
CA VAL A 128 -22.81 6.99 18.91
C VAL A 128 -24.26 6.62 18.61
N ARG A 129 -24.56 5.33 18.37
CA ARG A 129 -25.95 4.91 18.14
C ARG A 129 -26.84 5.13 19.37
N ALA A 130 -26.33 4.93 20.59
CA ALA A 130 -27.07 5.26 21.80
C ALA A 130 -27.36 6.77 21.95
N ALA A 131 -26.53 7.63 21.34
CA ALA A 131 -26.69 9.09 21.39
C ALA A 131 -27.70 9.65 20.36
N GLY A 132 -28.13 8.86 19.36
CA GLY A 132 -29.22 9.26 18.45
C GLY A 132 -30.52 9.51 19.21
N ARG A 133 -31.30 10.50 18.79
CA ARG A 133 -32.46 11.07 19.50
C ARG A 133 -33.71 10.21 19.39
N SER A 134 -33.93 9.55 18.25
CA SER A 134 -35.06 8.64 18.00
C SER A 134 -34.59 7.31 17.40
N PRO A 135 -35.42 6.24 17.41
CA PRO A 135 -35.08 4.98 16.74
C PRO A 135 -34.76 5.16 15.25
N GLU A 136 -35.53 5.98 14.55
CA GLU A 136 -35.42 6.21 13.11
C GLU A 136 -34.07 6.87 12.76
N GLU A 137 -33.61 7.83 13.56
CA GLU A 137 -32.28 8.43 13.42
C GLU A 137 -31.18 7.37 13.59
N ARG A 138 -31.32 6.48 14.59
CA ARG A 138 -30.34 5.43 14.91
C ARG A 138 -30.25 4.33 13.85
N ASP A 139 -31.38 3.96 13.26
CA ASP A 139 -31.45 2.95 12.21
C ASP A 139 -31.08 3.53 10.83
N SER A 140 -31.07 4.87 10.70
CA SER A 140 -30.59 5.60 9.52
C SER A 140 -29.09 5.94 9.57
N MET A 141 -28.43 5.83 10.74
CA MET A 141 -26.97 5.99 10.86
C MET A 141 -26.23 4.93 10.04
N ARG A 142 -25.23 5.37 9.27
CA ARG A 142 -24.28 4.54 8.55
C ARG A 142 -22.86 4.94 8.93
N PHE A 143 -22.05 3.94 9.29
CA PHE A 143 -20.73 4.13 9.87
C PHE A 143 -19.70 3.92 8.74
N VAL A 144 -19.21 5.03 8.17
CA VAL A 144 -18.32 4.99 6.99
C VAL A 144 -16.87 4.77 7.40
N GLU A 145 -16.46 5.35 8.54
CA GLU A 145 -15.11 5.26 9.09
C GLU A 145 -15.19 5.21 10.63
N VAL A 146 -14.41 4.33 11.25
CA VAL A 146 -14.16 4.30 12.70
C VAL A 146 -12.67 4.05 12.91
N VAL A 147 -11.95 5.05 13.39
CA VAL A 147 -10.48 5.03 13.54
C VAL A 147 -10.05 5.51 14.90
N LEU A 148 -8.83 5.13 15.30
CA LEU A 148 -8.14 5.76 16.42
C LEU A 148 -8.02 7.25 16.16
N LEU A 149 -8.45 8.09 17.10
CA LEU A 149 -7.99 9.48 17.14
C LEU A 149 -6.55 9.45 17.66
N GLU A 150 -5.58 9.59 16.76
CA GLU A 150 -4.16 9.52 17.12
C GLU A 150 -3.81 10.57 18.20
N PRO A 151 -3.11 10.16 19.27
CA PRO A 151 -2.73 11.05 20.35
C PRO A 151 -1.55 11.94 19.94
N GLU A 152 -1.50 13.16 20.51
CA GLU A 152 -0.45 14.13 20.19
C GLU A 152 0.98 13.61 20.42
N LYS A 153 1.93 14.15 19.64
CA LYS A 153 3.34 13.70 19.61
C LYS A 153 4.01 13.55 20.98
N ASN A 154 3.66 14.41 21.93
CA ASN A 154 4.18 14.37 23.30
C ASN A 154 3.66 13.18 24.12
N VAL A 155 2.43 12.74 23.87
CA VAL A 155 1.82 11.54 24.47
C VAL A 155 2.40 10.27 23.84
N VAL A 156 2.58 10.26 22.51
CA VAL A 156 3.29 9.17 21.81
C VAL A 156 4.69 8.99 22.37
N ALA A 157 5.46 10.08 22.47
CA ALA A 157 6.81 10.06 22.99
C ALA A 157 6.91 9.54 24.43
N LEU A 158 5.96 9.91 25.30
CA LEU A 158 5.86 9.41 26.66
C LEU A 158 5.58 7.89 26.69
N ALA A 159 4.72 7.40 25.79
CA ALA A 159 4.43 5.99 25.66
C ALA A 159 5.64 5.21 25.10
N ASP A 160 6.28 5.70 24.04
CA ASP A 160 7.55 5.15 23.51
C ASP A 160 8.59 4.99 24.63
N ALA A 161 8.76 6.01 25.49
CA ALA A 161 9.69 5.96 26.63
C ALA A 161 9.29 4.96 27.73
N TYR A 162 8.01 4.57 27.82
CA TYR A 162 7.51 3.54 28.75
C TYR A 162 7.64 2.12 28.17
N PHE A 163 7.39 1.97 26.87
CA PHE A 163 7.33 0.67 26.20
C PHE A 163 8.67 0.19 25.62
N PHE A 164 9.73 1.01 25.59
CA PHE A 164 11.04 0.65 25.03
C PHE A 164 12.17 0.57 26.08
N PRO A 165 12.49 -0.63 26.62
CA PRO A 165 13.69 -0.84 27.44
C PRO A 165 14.96 -0.88 26.57
N PRO A 166 16.15 -0.51 27.10
CA PRO A 166 16.42 0.02 28.44
C PRO A 166 16.48 1.56 28.43
N PHE A 167 15.38 2.23 28.74
CA PHE A 167 15.36 3.70 28.79
C PHE A 167 16.01 4.24 30.06
N GLN A 168 17.02 5.10 29.93
CA GLN A 168 17.53 5.88 31.07
C GLN A 168 16.58 7.06 31.35
N PRO A 169 16.19 7.34 32.62
CA PRO A 169 15.33 8.48 32.97
C PRO A 169 15.91 9.89 32.71
N SER A 170 17.06 9.99 32.04
CA SER A 170 17.78 11.24 31.72
C SER A 170 17.19 12.02 30.54
N LEU A 171 16.33 11.40 29.72
CA LEU A 171 15.73 12.01 28.53
C LEU A 171 14.38 12.73 28.78
N LEU A 172 13.91 12.76 30.04
CA LEU A 172 12.76 13.58 30.44
C LEU A 172 13.22 14.97 30.93
N PRO A 173 12.53 16.06 30.56
CA PRO A 173 12.93 17.40 31.00
C PRO A 173 12.97 17.56 32.53
N ARG A 174 14.16 17.79 33.08
CA ARG A 174 14.36 18.24 34.47
C ARG A 174 14.12 19.75 34.58
N THR A 175 12.86 20.17 34.57
CA THR A 175 12.46 21.48 35.09
C THR A 175 12.68 21.55 36.61
N LYS A 176 12.55 22.74 37.21
CA LYS A 176 12.70 22.93 38.67
C LYS A 176 11.44 22.46 39.42
N GLY A 177 11.29 21.14 39.48
CA GLY A 177 10.15 20.39 39.99
C GLY A 177 10.24 18.97 39.45
N LEU A 178 9.67 17.96 40.11
CA LEU A 178 9.80 16.57 39.68
C LEU A 178 9.38 16.41 38.21
N ALA A 179 10.13 15.61 37.45
CA ALA A 179 9.69 15.14 36.14
C ALA A 179 8.45 14.26 36.33
N VAL A 180 7.27 14.85 36.17
CA VAL A 180 5.99 14.15 36.25
C VAL A 180 5.86 13.28 35.01
N ILE A 181 6.34 12.04 35.11
CA ILE A 181 5.84 10.94 34.29
C ILE A 181 4.36 10.80 34.66
N PRO A 182 3.40 11.04 33.76
CA PRO A 182 2.00 10.77 34.02
C PRO A 182 1.84 9.29 34.37
N SER A 183 1.29 9.01 35.55
CA SER A 183 1.07 7.63 36.03
C SER A 183 -0.01 6.88 35.24
N ARG A 184 -0.64 7.54 34.27
CA ARG A 184 -1.58 7.03 33.26
C ARG A 184 -1.39 7.84 31.99
N LEU A 185 -1.31 7.18 30.83
CA LEU A 185 -1.48 7.84 29.52
C LEU A 185 -2.96 8.27 29.36
N PRO A 186 -3.29 9.25 28.50
CA PRO A 186 -4.66 9.72 28.28
C PRO A 186 -5.63 8.59 27.83
N PRO A 187 -6.95 8.78 28.00
CA PRO A 187 -7.96 7.87 27.45
C PRO A 187 -7.79 7.70 25.93
N ARG A 188 -7.92 6.47 25.43
CA ARG A 188 -8.01 6.23 23.98
C ARG A 188 -9.32 6.82 23.46
N ARG A 189 -9.29 7.37 22.25
CA ARG A 189 -10.44 7.99 21.59
C ARG A 189 -10.60 7.43 20.20
N ALA A 190 -11.84 7.32 19.74
CA ALA A 190 -12.18 7.00 18.37
C ALA A 190 -12.73 8.26 17.67
N LYS A 191 -12.30 8.49 16.42
CA LYS A 191 -12.99 9.37 15.47
C LYS A 191 -13.90 8.48 14.63
N LEU A 192 -15.16 8.88 14.46
CA LEU A 192 -16.13 8.20 13.61
C LEU A 192 -16.66 9.18 12.56
N VAL A 193 -16.77 8.73 11.31
CA VAL A 193 -17.56 9.41 10.26
C VAL A 193 -18.89 8.67 10.15
N VAL A 194 -19.98 9.39 10.41
CA VAL A 194 -21.34 8.85 10.37
C VAL A 194 -22.18 9.64 9.36
N TYR A 195 -22.66 8.92 8.34
CA TYR A 195 -23.64 9.40 7.37
C TYR A 195 -25.05 9.05 7.86
N ASN A 196 -26.04 9.91 7.65
CA ASN A 196 -27.43 9.62 7.96
C ASN A 196 -28.23 9.46 6.66
N LYS A 197 -28.63 8.23 6.31
CA LYS A 197 -29.36 7.93 5.06
C LYS A 197 -30.78 8.55 5.04
N GLN A 198 -31.32 9.04 6.16
CA GLN A 198 -32.60 9.75 6.20
C GLN A 198 -32.46 11.26 5.97
N SER A 199 -31.47 11.92 6.59
CA SER A 199 -31.30 13.39 6.47
C SER A 199 -30.27 13.83 5.41
N ASN A 200 -29.53 12.87 4.82
CA ASN A 200 -28.36 13.11 3.96
C ASN A 200 -27.20 13.85 4.67
N GLU A 201 -27.23 13.96 5.99
CA GLU A 201 -26.21 14.66 6.77
C GLU A 201 -24.97 13.78 7.00
N THR A 202 -23.80 14.40 6.98
CA THR A 202 -22.53 13.78 7.35
C THR A 202 -22.03 14.38 8.65
N SER A 203 -21.53 13.54 9.57
CA SER A 203 -21.11 14.00 10.90
C SER A 203 -19.84 13.32 11.39
N ILE A 204 -18.99 14.09 12.09
CA ILE A 204 -17.80 13.60 12.78
C ILE A 204 -18.10 13.49 14.28
N TRP A 205 -17.83 12.33 14.85
CA TRP A 205 -18.00 12.05 16.27
C TRP A 205 -16.67 11.68 16.91
N ILE A 206 -16.38 12.26 18.08
CA ILE A 206 -15.25 11.82 18.92
C ILE A 206 -15.81 11.09 20.14
N VAL A 207 -15.47 9.81 20.27
CA VAL A 207 -15.84 8.97 21.43
C VAL A 207 -14.61 8.66 22.28
N GLU A 208 -14.70 8.95 23.57
CA GLU A 208 -13.74 8.52 24.58
C GLU A 208 -14.09 7.10 25.07
N LEU A 209 -13.09 6.23 25.05
CA LEU A 209 -13.23 4.80 25.36
C LEU A 209 -12.85 4.57 26.82
N SER A 210 -13.83 4.28 27.68
CA SER A 210 -13.55 3.74 29.01
C SER A 210 -12.94 2.33 28.89
N GLU A 211 -12.18 1.88 29.89
CA GLU A 211 -11.55 0.56 29.89
C GLU A 211 -12.54 -0.57 29.49
N VAL A 212 -12.22 -1.30 28.43
CA VAL A 212 -13.08 -2.34 27.84
C VAL A 212 -12.97 -3.67 28.63
N HIS A 213 -13.09 -3.59 29.95
CA HIS A 213 -13.02 -4.71 30.89
C HIS A 213 -14.39 -5.39 31.13
N ALA A 214 -15.23 -5.49 30.09
CA ALA A 214 -16.64 -5.92 30.21
C ALA A 214 -17.08 -7.09 29.29
N ALA A 215 -16.42 -7.33 28.16
CA ALA A 215 -16.87 -8.33 27.16
C ALA A 215 -17.01 -9.77 27.72
N THR A 216 -16.20 -10.13 28.71
CA THR A 216 -16.23 -11.44 29.37
C THR A 216 -17.14 -11.52 30.60
N ARG A 217 -17.85 -10.44 30.97
CA ARG A 217 -18.69 -10.38 32.20
C ARG A 217 -20.00 -9.59 32.05
N GLY A 218 -20.52 -9.41 30.85
CA GLY A 218 -21.86 -8.87 30.61
C GLY A 218 -22.10 -7.43 31.11
N GLY A 219 -21.03 -6.65 31.33
CA GLY A 219 -21.14 -5.26 31.77
C GLY A 219 -21.51 -4.33 30.63
N HIS A 220 -22.39 -3.36 30.87
CA HIS A 220 -22.78 -2.38 29.85
C HIS A 220 -21.57 -1.64 29.25
N HIS A 221 -21.55 -1.54 27.91
CA HIS A 221 -20.60 -0.73 27.15
C HIS A 221 -20.64 0.73 27.63
N ARG A 222 -19.47 1.35 27.85
CA ARG A 222 -19.35 2.75 28.32
C ARG A 222 -18.28 3.51 27.54
N GLY A 223 -18.52 3.76 26.26
CA GLY A 223 -17.92 4.93 25.63
C GLY A 223 -18.60 6.21 26.12
N LYS A 224 -18.00 7.35 25.84
CA LYS A 224 -18.56 8.68 26.11
C LYS A 224 -18.36 9.56 24.88
N VAL A 225 -19.44 10.12 24.33
CA VAL A 225 -19.32 11.17 23.30
C VAL A 225 -18.65 12.40 23.91
N ILE A 226 -17.58 12.87 23.27
CA ILE A 226 -16.85 14.09 23.61
C ILE A 226 -17.29 15.25 22.72
N SER A 227 -17.49 14.97 21.43
CA SER A 227 -18.07 15.90 20.46
C SER A 227 -18.81 15.16 19.35
N SER A 228 -19.75 15.87 18.72
CA SER A 228 -20.51 15.46 17.54
C SER A 228 -20.75 16.70 16.69
N GLU A 229 -20.25 16.73 15.47
CA GLU A 229 -20.31 17.89 14.57
C GLU A 229 -20.88 17.46 13.22
N ILE A 230 -21.92 18.15 12.75
CA ILE A 230 -22.46 17.96 11.39
C ILE A 230 -21.60 18.81 10.45
N ILE A 231 -21.06 18.17 9.42
CA ILE A 231 -20.21 18.81 8.42
C ILE A 231 -21.11 19.20 7.23
N PRO A 232 -21.32 20.50 6.95
CA PRO A 232 -22.13 20.94 5.82
C PRO A 232 -21.40 20.72 4.50
N ASP A 233 -22.19 20.57 3.43
CA ASP A 233 -21.75 20.56 2.04
C ASP A 233 -20.64 19.53 1.71
N VAL A 234 -20.79 18.30 2.21
CA VAL A 234 -19.90 17.16 1.91
C VAL A 234 -20.66 15.86 1.70
N GLN A 235 -20.03 14.93 0.98
CA GLN A 235 -20.37 13.51 0.98
C GLN A 235 -19.15 12.69 1.42
N PRO A 236 -19.29 11.64 2.23
CA PRO A 236 -18.19 10.77 2.60
C PRO A 236 -17.92 9.72 1.52
N ALA A 237 -16.86 8.94 1.72
CA ALA A 237 -16.51 7.80 0.88
C ALA A 237 -17.68 6.81 0.69
N MET A 238 -17.67 6.06 -0.40
CA MET A 238 -18.67 5.02 -0.67
C MET A 238 -18.46 3.74 0.16
N ASP A 239 -19.47 2.89 0.15
CA ASP A 239 -19.44 1.57 0.76
C ASP A 239 -19.72 0.46 -0.27
N ALA A 240 -19.15 -0.72 -0.06
CA ALA A 240 -19.42 -1.89 -0.92
C ALA A 240 -20.92 -2.26 -0.91
N MET A 241 -21.64 -1.98 0.17
CA MET A 241 -23.11 -2.09 0.21
C MET A 241 -23.77 -1.12 -0.79
N GLU A 242 -23.26 0.11 -0.92
CA GLU A 242 -23.78 1.09 -1.87
C GLU A 242 -23.44 0.73 -3.31
N TYR A 243 -22.29 0.12 -3.58
CA TYR A 243 -21.97 -0.42 -4.92
C TYR A 243 -23.01 -1.47 -5.35
N ALA A 244 -23.32 -2.44 -4.47
CA ALA A 244 -24.32 -3.48 -4.75
C ALA A 244 -25.75 -2.91 -4.86
N GLU A 245 -26.11 -1.93 -4.02
CA GLU A 245 -27.38 -1.20 -4.15
C GLU A 245 -27.46 -0.43 -5.48
N CYS A 246 -26.36 0.18 -5.95
CA CYS A 246 -26.28 0.88 -7.24
C CYS A 246 -26.51 -0.09 -8.41
N GLU A 247 -25.81 -1.22 -8.41
CA GLU A 247 -25.93 -2.24 -9.46
C GLU A 247 -27.36 -2.77 -9.57
N ALA A 248 -27.98 -3.13 -8.45
CA ALA A 248 -29.36 -3.61 -8.42
C ALA A 248 -30.37 -2.54 -8.87
N THR A 249 -30.18 -1.28 -8.46
CA THR A 249 -31.01 -0.15 -8.89
C THR A 249 -30.92 0.10 -10.41
N VAL A 250 -29.72 0.00 -10.99
CA VAL A 250 -29.54 0.21 -12.44
C VAL A 250 -30.07 -0.99 -13.23
N LYS A 251 -29.72 -2.23 -12.87
CA LYS A 251 -30.15 -3.45 -13.60
C LYS A 251 -31.66 -3.68 -13.59
N SER A 252 -32.37 -3.16 -12.59
CA SER A 252 -33.84 -3.21 -12.52
C SER A 252 -34.57 -2.05 -13.22
N TYR A 253 -33.85 -1.01 -13.69
CA TYR A 253 -34.47 0.18 -14.29
C TYR A 253 -34.92 -0.08 -15.74
N PRO A 254 -36.23 -0.06 -16.07
CA PRO A 254 -36.70 -0.55 -17.37
C PRO A 254 -36.12 0.17 -18.61
N PRO A 255 -35.95 1.51 -18.63
CA PRO A 255 -35.29 2.19 -19.76
C PRO A 255 -33.83 1.75 -20.00
N PHE A 256 -33.11 1.33 -18.96
CA PHE A 256 -31.76 0.76 -19.07
C PHE A 256 -31.81 -0.65 -19.66
N VAL A 257 -32.70 -1.52 -19.16
CA VAL A 257 -32.92 -2.86 -19.72
C VAL A 257 -33.23 -2.79 -21.23
N GLU A 258 -34.07 -1.86 -21.67
CA GLU A 258 -34.34 -1.66 -23.10
C GLU A 258 -33.14 -1.10 -23.89
N ALA A 259 -32.23 -0.36 -23.25
CA ALA A 259 -30.97 0.10 -23.86
C ALA A 259 -29.92 -1.02 -23.98
N MET A 260 -29.96 -2.00 -23.08
CA MET A 260 -29.14 -3.22 -23.13
C MET A 260 -29.64 -4.20 -24.19
N LYS A 261 -30.96 -4.39 -24.32
CA LYS A 261 -31.56 -5.15 -25.43
C LYS A 261 -31.21 -4.57 -26.80
N ARG A 262 -31.21 -3.24 -26.95
CA ARG A 262 -30.73 -2.55 -28.18
C ARG A 262 -29.26 -2.85 -28.52
N ARG A 263 -28.45 -3.31 -27.55
CA ARG A 263 -27.05 -3.70 -27.70
C ARG A 263 -26.86 -5.23 -27.79
N GLY A 264 -27.95 -6.01 -27.84
CA GLY A 264 -27.93 -7.47 -27.91
C GLY A 264 -27.70 -8.16 -26.56
N VAL A 265 -28.12 -7.55 -25.45
CA VAL A 265 -28.04 -8.12 -24.11
C VAL A 265 -29.44 -8.20 -23.50
N ASP A 266 -30.04 -9.38 -23.57
CA ASP A 266 -31.32 -9.70 -22.94
C ASP A 266 -31.16 -10.25 -21.50
N ASP A 267 -30.01 -10.86 -21.19
CA ASP A 267 -29.67 -11.36 -19.84
C ASP A 267 -28.93 -10.29 -19.03
N MET A 268 -29.57 -9.81 -17.97
CA MET A 268 -28.99 -8.81 -17.08
C MET A 268 -27.93 -9.38 -16.13
N GLU A 269 -27.83 -10.70 -15.94
CA GLU A 269 -26.77 -11.32 -15.12
C GLU A 269 -25.39 -11.26 -15.80
N LEU A 270 -25.35 -10.97 -17.10
CA LEU A 270 -24.12 -10.64 -17.83
C LEU A 270 -23.65 -9.20 -17.58
N VAL A 271 -24.53 -8.31 -17.09
CA VAL A 271 -24.24 -6.88 -16.95
C VAL A 271 -23.62 -6.59 -15.58
N MET A 272 -22.46 -5.94 -15.60
CA MET A 272 -21.77 -5.38 -14.43
C MET A 272 -21.96 -3.86 -14.39
N VAL A 273 -22.09 -3.30 -13.19
CA VAL A 273 -22.34 -1.87 -12.97
C VAL A 273 -21.41 -1.35 -11.87
N ASP A 274 -20.20 -0.95 -12.26
CA ASP A 274 -19.20 -0.35 -11.38
C ASP A 274 -19.69 1.01 -10.90
N ALA A 275 -20.12 1.10 -9.64
CA ALA A 275 -20.55 2.35 -9.02
C ALA A 275 -19.36 3.29 -8.78
N TRP A 276 -19.27 4.36 -9.59
CA TRP A 276 -18.24 5.39 -9.44
C TRP A 276 -18.80 6.64 -8.74
N CYS A 277 -17.98 7.24 -7.87
CA CYS A 277 -18.25 8.55 -7.27
C CYS A 277 -18.46 9.63 -8.34
N ALA A 278 -19.39 10.56 -8.09
CA ALA A 278 -19.83 11.53 -9.10
C ALA A 278 -18.81 12.61 -9.48
N GLY A 279 -17.75 12.80 -8.66
CA GLY A 279 -16.83 13.94 -8.73
C GLY A 279 -17.55 15.28 -8.45
N TYR A 280 -16.98 16.40 -8.91
CA TYR A 280 -17.66 17.70 -8.88
C TYR A 280 -17.33 18.55 -10.12
N TYR A 281 -18.29 18.71 -11.01
CA TYR A 281 -18.19 19.43 -12.28
C TYR A 281 -19.07 20.68 -12.31
N GLY A 282 -20.15 20.71 -11.52
CA GLY A 282 -21.01 21.88 -11.28
C GLY A 282 -22.11 21.55 -10.27
N ASP A 283 -23.04 22.48 -10.07
CA ASP A 283 -24.03 22.41 -8.97
C ASP A 283 -25.03 21.24 -9.08
N ALA A 284 -25.11 20.58 -10.25
CA ALA A 284 -25.83 19.31 -10.42
C ALA A 284 -25.18 18.14 -9.64
N ASP A 285 -23.89 18.25 -9.32
CA ASP A 285 -23.12 17.28 -8.53
C ASP A 285 -23.13 17.62 -7.03
N ALA A 286 -23.92 18.62 -6.61
CA ALA A 286 -23.89 19.12 -5.24
C ALA A 286 -24.21 18.03 -4.18
N PRO A 287 -23.55 18.08 -3.01
CA PRO A 287 -23.70 17.08 -1.95
C PRO A 287 -25.09 17.07 -1.30
N SER A 288 -25.99 17.98 -1.70
CA SER A 288 -27.43 17.97 -1.36
C SER A 288 -28.16 16.70 -1.80
N ARG A 289 -27.57 15.91 -2.71
CA ARG A 289 -27.86 14.48 -2.90
C ARG A 289 -26.56 13.68 -2.84
N ARG A 290 -26.66 12.40 -2.49
CA ARG A 290 -25.56 11.43 -2.61
C ARG A 290 -25.65 10.71 -3.96
N LEU A 291 -24.66 10.89 -4.81
CA LEU A 291 -24.74 10.55 -6.23
C LEU A 291 -23.71 9.50 -6.66
N GLY A 292 -24.20 8.44 -7.31
CA GLY A 292 -23.40 7.49 -8.09
C GLY A 292 -23.55 7.77 -9.58
N LYS A 293 -22.45 7.68 -10.31
CA LYS A 293 -22.42 7.78 -11.79
C LYS A 293 -21.71 6.56 -12.36
N PRO A 294 -22.35 5.38 -12.40
CA PRO A 294 -21.64 4.15 -12.70
C PRO A 294 -20.99 4.12 -14.09
N LEU A 295 -20.07 3.16 -14.24
CA LEU A 295 -19.61 2.64 -15.52
C LEU A 295 -20.25 1.26 -15.71
N ILE A 296 -20.49 0.87 -16.96
CA ILE A 296 -21.27 -0.33 -17.28
C ILE A 296 -20.42 -1.23 -18.18
N PHE A 297 -20.35 -2.51 -17.83
CA PHE A 297 -19.58 -3.53 -18.56
C PHE A 297 -20.43 -4.79 -18.77
N CYS A 298 -19.97 -5.69 -19.63
CA CYS A 298 -20.69 -6.92 -19.96
C CYS A 298 -19.75 -8.12 -20.04
N ARG A 299 -20.10 -9.19 -19.31
CA ARG A 299 -19.61 -10.54 -19.58
C ARG A 299 -20.12 -11.04 -20.94
N THR A 300 -19.68 -12.22 -21.34
CA THR A 300 -20.22 -12.97 -22.49
C THR A 300 -21.01 -14.19 -22.03
N GLU A 301 -20.59 -14.82 -20.93
CA GLU A 301 -21.11 -16.11 -20.45
C GLU A 301 -21.34 -16.01 -18.93
N SER A 302 -22.53 -16.41 -18.46
CA SER A 302 -22.92 -16.22 -17.06
C SER A 302 -22.33 -17.27 -16.12
N ASP A 303 -22.01 -18.45 -16.64
CA ASP A 303 -21.38 -19.60 -15.97
C ASP A 303 -19.84 -19.53 -15.90
N SER A 304 -19.23 -18.48 -16.49
CA SER A 304 -17.82 -18.13 -16.27
C SER A 304 -17.69 -16.95 -15.27
N PRO A 305 -17.66 -17.22 -13.95
CA PRO A 305 -17.58 -16.16 -12.93
C PRO A 305 -16.20 -15.49 -12.83
N MET A 306 -15.16 -16.06 -13.47
CA MET A 306 -13.83 -15.45 -13.61
C MET A 306 -13.58 -14.92 -15.04
N GLU A 307 -14.64 -14.65 -15.81
CA GLU A 307 -14.50 -13.91 -17.06
C GLU A 307 -14.11 -12.46 -16.77
N ASN A 308 -13.20 -11.92 -17.59
CA ASN A 308 -12.90 -10.49 -17.62
C ASN A 308 -14.07 -9.68 -18.21
N GLY A 309 -15.06 -9.31 -17.38
CA GLY A 309 -16.21 -8.50 -17.81
C GLY A 309 -15.84 -7.10 -18.33
N TYR A 310 -14.71 -6.53 -17.88
CA TYR A 310 -14.18 -5.26 -18.40
C TYR A 310 -13.79 -5.32 -19.88
N ALA A 311 -13.72 -6.51 -20.49
CA ALA A 311 -13.52 -6.71 -21.92
C ALA A 311 -14.58 -6.04 -22.82
N ARG A 312 -15.78 -5.75 -22.30
CA ARG A 312 -16.90 -5.24 -23.12
C ARG A 312 -17.61 -4.06 -22.44
N PRO A 313 -16.96 -2.88 -22.37
CA PRO A 313 -17.59 -1.65 -21.90
C PRO A 313 -18.82 -1.26 -22.73
N VAL A 314 -19.87 -0.81 -22.04
CA VAL A 314 -21.11 -0.32 -22.63
C VAL A 314 -21.03 1.19 -22.82
N GLU A 315 -20.79 1.61 -24.05
CA GLU A 315 -20.64 3.02 -24.40
C GLU A 315 -21.94 3.74 -24.75
N GLY A 316 -21.92 5.06 -24.56
CA GLY A 316 -23.00 5.96 -24.96
C GLY A 316 -24.27 5.93 -24.11
N ILE A 317 -24.25 5.29 -22.94
CA ILE A 317 -25.30 5.41 -21.91
C ILE A 317 -24.82 6.40 -20.84
N HIS A 318 -25.67 7.35 -20.47
CA HIS A 318 -25.53 8.20 -19.28
C HIS A 318 -26.55 7.77 -18.23
N VAL A 319 -26.12 7.70 -16.98
CA VAL A 319 -26.95 7.30 -15.84
C VAL A 319 -26.44 7.99 -14.57
N VAL A 320 -27.36 8.52 -13.77
CA VAL A 320 -27.07 9.07 -12.44
C VAL A 320 -28.04 8.43 -11.45
N VAL A 321 -27.50 7.91 -10.35
CA VAL A 321 -28.23 7.22 -9.28
C VAL A 321 -28.17 8.07 -8.01
N ASP A 322 -29.33 8.31 -7.41
CA ASP A 322 -29.44 8.78 -6.03
C ASP A 322 -29.21 7.58 -5.11
N MET A 323 -28.07 7.58 -4.41
CA MET A 323 -27.62 6.51 -3.50
C MET A 323 -28.24 6.64 -2.10
N GLN A 324 -28.89 7.76 -1.78
CA GLN A 324 -29.68 7.90 -0.57
C GLN A 324 -31.02 7.17 -0.73
N ASN A 325 -31.66 7.31 -1.90
CA ASN A 325 -32.99 6.77 -2.17
C ASN A 325 -32.99 5.49 -3.01
N ASN A 326 -31.83 5.07 -3.53
CA ASN A 326 -31.61 3.93 -4.43
C ASN A 326 -32.49 3.99 -5.70
N THR A 327 -32.48 5.16 -6.36
CA THR A 327 -33.26 5.43 -7.58
C THR A 327 -32.41 6.03 -8.69
N VAL A 328 -32.65 5.60 -9.94
CA VAL A 328 -32.12 6.30 -11.13
C VAL A 328 -32.84 7.64 -11.27
N ILE A 329 -32.10 8.74 -11.22
CA ILE A 329 -32.62 10.11 -11.32
C ILE A 329 -32.36 10.77 -12.68
N GLU A 330 -31.34 10.31 -13.41
CA GLU A 330 -31.08 10.68 -14.80
C GLU A 330 -30.75 9.42 -15.61
N PHE A 331 -31.26 9.34 -16.83
CA PHE A 331 -30.94 8.26 -17.76
C PHE A 331 -31.08 8.70 -19.22
N GLU A 332 -30.03 8.51 -20.01
CA GLU A 332 -30.03 8.83 -21.45
C GLU A 332 -29.22 7.79 -22.24
N ASP A 333 -29.86 7.07 -23.17
CA ASP A 333 -29.16 6.27 -24.19
C ASP A 333 -28.73 7.19 -25.35
N ARG A 334 -27.68 7.98 -25.10
CA ARG A 334 -27.21 9.08 -25.97
C ARG A 334 -26.69 8.62 -27.33
N LYS A 335 -26.04 7.45 -27.39
CA LYS A 335 -25.41 6.90 -28.61
C LYS A 335 -25.39 5.38 -28.55
N LEU A 336 -26.04 4.72 -29.52
CA LEU A 336 -25.89 3.27 -29.70
C LEU A 336 -24.48 2.95 -30.23
N VAL A 337 -23.57 2.64 -29.32
CA VAL A 337 -22.26 2.06 -29.63
C VAL A 337 -22.37 0.54 -29.52
N PRO A 338 -21.95 -0.24 -30.53
CA PRO A 338 -21.91 -1.70 -30.43
C PRO A 338 -20.99 -2.15 -29.30
N LEU A 339 -21.39 -3.21 -28.59
CA LEU A 339 -20.48 -3.88 -27.66
C LEU A 339 -19.27 -4.45 -28.42
N PRO A 340 -18.06 -4.39 -27.84
CA PRO A 340 -16.91 -5.12 -28.36
C PRO A 340 -17.22 -6.61 -28.54
N PRO A 341 -16.73 -7.23 -29.63
CA PRO A 341 -16.87 -8.66 -29.85
C PRO A 341 -16.12 -9.46 -28.77
N PRO A 342 -16.55 -10.68 -28.43
CA PRO A 342 -15.81 -11.54 -27.51
C PRO A 342 -14.36 -11.77 -27.97
N ASP A 343 -13.39 -11.24 -27.23
CA ASP A 343 -11.97 -11.53 -27.47
C ASP A 343 -11.59 -12.87 -26.80
N HIS A 344 -10.98 -13.76 -27.57
CA HIS A 344 -10.38 -14.99 -27.08
C HIS A 344 -9.24 -14.76 -26.06
N LEU A 345 -8.56 -13.60 -26.08
CA LEU A 345 -7.48 -13.29 -25.14
C LEU A 345 -7.95 -12.69 -23.81
N ARG A 346 -9.26 -12.44 -23.63
CA ARG A 346 -9.79 -11.72 -22.45
C ARG A 346 -9.57 -12.43 -21.10
N ASN A 347 -9.43 -13.76 -21.10
CA ASN A 347 -9.39 -14.56 -19.87
C ASN A 347 -7.96 -14.83 -19.37
N TYR A 348 -7.65 -14.32 -18.17
CA TYR A 348 -6.36 -14.45 -17.49
C TYR A 348 -6.21 -15.73 -16.62
N THR A 349 -7.27 -16.53 -16.49
CA THR A 349 -7.34 -17.78 -15.69
C THR A 349 -6.36 -18.87 -16.17
N PRO A 350 -6.10 -19.94 -15.39
CA PRO A 350 -5.18 -21.02 -15.78
C PRO A 350 -5.51 -21.65 -17.13
N GLY A 351 -4.48 -22.17 -17.82
CA GLY A 351 -4.52 -22.69 -19.19
C GLY A 351 -5.71 -23.59 -19.48
N GLU A 352 -5.96 -24.57 -18.60
CA GLU A 352 -7.08 -25.51 -18.67
C GLU A 352 -8.46 -24.82 -18.77
N THR A 353 -8.64 -23.68 -18.10
CA THR A 353 -9.90 -22.91 -18.10
C THR A 353 -9.96 -21.79 -19.16
N ARG A 354 -8.82 -21.23 -19.59
CA ARG A 354 -8.78 -20.22 -20.66
C ARG A 354 -8.63 -20.79 -22.09
N GLY A 355 -8.55 -22.10 -22.24
CA GLY A 355 -8.33 -22.75 -23.54
C GLY A 355 -6.89 -22.65 -24.05
N GLY A 356 -5.91 -22.60 -23.14
CA GLY A 356 -4.47 -22.52 -23.44
C GLY A 356 -3.65 -23.56 -22.69
N VAL A 357 -2.32 -23.37 -22.65
CA VAL A 357 -1.39 -24.24 -21.91
C VAL A 357 -0.45 -23.38 -21.08
N ASP A 358 -0.29 -23.73 -19.80
CA ASP A 358 0.60 -23.02 -18.88
C ASP A 358 2.06 -23.47 -19.00
N ARG A 359 2.98 -22.61 -18.58
CA ARG A 359 4.43 -22.83 -18.74
C ARG A 359 4.94 -23.95 -17.83
N SER A 360 5.47 -25.01 -18.43
CA SER A 360 6.04 -26.18 -17.74
C SER A 360 7.53 -26.06 -17.37
N ASP A 361 8.19 -24.96 -17.73
CA ASP A 361 9.62 -24.70 -17.50
C ASP A 361 9.91 -23.90 -16.21
N VAL A 362 8.88 -23.37 -15.55
CA VAL A 362 8.98 -22.63 -14.29
C VAL A 362 9.30 -23.56 -13.14
N LYS A 363 10.56 -23.53 -12.68
CA LYS A 363 11.03 -24.34 -11.53
C LYS A 363 10.72 -23.64 -10.20
N PRO A 364 10.39 -24.37 -9.12
CA PRO A 364 10.12 -23.79 -7.81
C PRO A 364 11.30 -22.97 -7.25
N LEU A 365 11.01 -21.78 -6.74
CA LEU A 365 11.94 -20.94 -5.97
C LEU A 365 11.55 -20.98 -4.49
N ILE A 366 12.40 -21.58 -3.66
CA ILE A 366 12.12 -21.78 -2.23
C ILE A 366 12.94 -20.78 -1.40
N ILE A 367 12.24 -19.81 -0.78
CA ILE A 367 12.83 -18.91 0.22
C ILE A 367 12.55 -19.50 1.61
N ASN A 368 13.61 -19.81 2.37
CA ASN A 368 13.51 -20.43 3.69
C ASN A 368 14.43 -19.73 4.71
N GLN A 369 13.96 -19.63 5.95
CA GLN A 369 14.72 -19.12 7.09
C GLN A 369 14.68 -20.17 8.22
N PRO A 370 15.63 -21.12 8.27
CA PRO A 370 15.55 -22.28 9.17
C PRO A 370 15.67 -21.91 10.65
N GLU A 371 16.35 -20.80 10.97
CA GLU A 371 16.48 -20.24 12.32
C GLU A 371 15.38 -19.19 12.65
N GLY A 372 14.42 -19.01 11.75
CA GLY A 372 13.42 -17.95 11.83
C GLY A 372 13.93 -16.58 11.33
N PRO A 373 13.12 -15.51 11.52
CA PRO A 373 13.42 -14.19 11.02
C PRO A 373 14.32 -13.39 11.98
N SER A 374 15.04 -12.42 11.43
CA SER A 374 15.89 -11.47 12.18
C SER A 374 15.11 -10.28 12.76
N PHE A 375 13.78 -10.26 12.59
CA PHE A 375 12.89 -9.26 13.17
C PHE A 375 12.21 -9.78 14.44
N ARG A 376 11.95 -8.89 15.41
CA ARG A 376 11.17 -9.18 16.62
C ARG A 376 9.90 -8.34 16.61
N ILE A 377 8.82 -8.91 17.15
CA ILE A 377 7.49 -8.32 17.14
C ILE A 377 6.90 -8.35 18.56
N ASN A 378 6.37 -7.23 19.04
CA ASN A 378 5.67 -7.13 20.33
C ASN A 378 4.37 -6.33 20.15
N GLY A 379 3.25 -7.04 19.98
CA GLY A 379 2.01 -6.44 19.48
C GLY A 379 2.25 -5.87 18.08
N TYR A 380 2.05 -4.56 17.93
CA TYR A 380 2.31 -3.81 16.70
C TYR A 380 3.72 -3.16 16.63
N PHE A 381 4.55 -3.34 17.66
CA PHE A 381 5.95 -2.86 17.65
C PHE A 381 6.86 -3.84 16.92
N VAL A 382 7.76 -3.30 16.09
CA VAL A 382 8.71 -4.03 15.26
C VAL A 382 10.14 -3.60 15.62
N GLU A 383 11.05 -4.57 15.74
CA GLU A 383 12.50 -4.36 15.76
C GLU A 383 13.16 -5.19 14.64
N TRP A 384 14.10 -4.62 13.89
CA TRP A 384 14.90 -5.37 12.90
C TRP A 384 16.18 -4.60 12.55
N GLN A 385 17.36 -5.25 12.58
CA GLN A 385 18.63 -4.66 12.13
C GLN A 385 18.84 -3.18 12.58
N LYS A 386 18.67 -2.92 13.89
CA LYS A 386 18.70 -1.59 14.56
C LYS A 386 17.52 -0.66 14.29
N TRP A 387 16.70 -0.89 13.25
CA TRP A 387 15.42 -0.21 13.08
C TRP A 387 14.41 -0.59 14.16
N ASN A 388 13.55 0.36 14.50
CA ASN A 388 12.36 0.10 15.30
C ASN A 388 11.24 1.11 15.00
N PHE A 389 10.00 0.62 14.96
CA PHE A 389 8.79 1.39 14.61
C PHE A 389 7.52 0.65 15.05
N ARG A 390 6.34 1.27 14.87
CA ARG A 390 5.03 0.64 15.09
C ARG A 390 4.19 0.62 13.82
N ILE A 391 3.39 -0.43 13.65
CA ILE A 391 2.43 -0.57 12.55
C ILE A 391 1.04 -0.09 13.01
N GLY A 392 0.47 0.84 12.27
CA GLY A 392 -0.93 1.25 12.33
C GLY A 392 -1.64 0.91 11.03
N PHE A 393 -2.98 0.97 11.04
CA PHE A 393 -3.79 0.79 9.83
C PHE A 393 -5.09 1.60 9.93
N THR A 394 -5.51 2.23 8.84
CA THR A 394 -6.78 2.99 8.74
C THR A 394 -7.53 2.58 7.45
N PRO A 395 -8.88 2.64 7.40
CA PRO A 395 -9.62 2.26 6.19
C PRO A 395 -9.38 3.22 5.01
N LYS A 396 -8.97 4.47 5.28
CA LYS A 396 -8.70 5.48 4.25
C LYS A 396 -7.29 5.32 3.65
N GLU A 397 -6.26 5.26 4.50
CA GLU A 397 -4.84 5.23 4.09
C GLU A 397 -4.29 3.81 3.84
N GLY A 398 -4.92 2.81 4.46
CA GLY A 398 -4.30 1.50 4.64
C GLY A 398 -3.16 1.56 5.67
N LEU A 399 -1.97 1.11 5.28
CA LEU A 399 -0.80 0.96 6.15
C LEU A 399 -0.19 2.29 6.60
N VAL A 400 -0.03 2.45 7.91
CA VAL A 400 0.67 3.58 8.55
C VAL A 400 1.86 3.05 9.36
N ILE A 401 3.01 3.72 9.30
CA ILE A 401 4.18 3.40 10.13
C ILE A 401 4.47 4.57 11.08
N HIS A 402 4.51 4.31 12.38
CA HIS A 402 4.72 5.34 13.43
C HIS A 402 6.03 5.17 14.19
N SER A 403 6.50 6.26 14.81
CA SER A 403 7.65 6.30 15.71
C SER A 403 8.92 5.67 15.13
N VAL A 404 9.25 5.96 13.88
CA VAL A 404 10.39 5.39 13.16
C VAL A 404 11.71 5.92 13.73
N ALA A 405 12.55 5.00 14.22
CA ALA A 405 13.85 5.30 14.79
C ALA A 405 14.91 4.23 14.47
N TYR A 406 16.18 4.58 14.64
CA TYR A 406 17.34 3.69 14.45
C TYR A 406 18.20 3.67 15.72
N VAL A 407 18.74 2.51 16.09
CA VAL A 407 19.63 2.36 17.25
C VAL A 407 21.10 2.49 16.83
N ASP A 408 21.71 3.63 17.15
CA ASP A 408 23.05 4.03 16.70
C ASP A 408 24.09 3.94 17.83
N GLY A 409 24.39 2.71 18.25
CA GLY A 409 25.42 2.42 19.26
C GLY A 409 25.25 3.23 20.54
N SER A 410 26.30 3.96 20.95
CA SER A 410 26.28 4.81 22.14
C SER A 410 25.41 6.07 22.04
N ARG A 411 24.88 6.40 20.85
CA ARG A 411 23.85 7.45 20.67
C ARG A 411 22.43 6.95 20.95
N GLY A 412 22.25 5.64 21.11
CA GLY A 412 20.96 5.02 21.46
C GLY A 412 19.90 5.14 20.36
N ARG A 413 18.63 5.18 20.76
CA ARG A 413 17.48 5.33 19.87
C ARG A 413 17.41 6.74 19.31
N ARG A 414 17.61 6.89 18.00
CA ARG A 414 17.57 8.17 17.27
C ARG A 414 16.33 8.25 16.37
N PRO A 415 15.38 9.17 16.62
CA PRO A 415 14.20 9.33 15.79
C PRO A 415 14.51 9.85 14.37
N ILE A 416 13.68 9.43 13.42
CA ILE A 416 13.78 9.77 11.99
C ILE A 416 12.45 10.34 11.49
N ALA A 417 11.34 9.64 11.73
CA ALA A 417 10.00 10.11 11.38
C ALA A 417 8.98 9.75 12.48
N HIS A 418 8.02 10.63 12.72
CA HIS A 418 6.90 10.39 13.62
C HIS A 418 5.83 9.50 12.96
N ARG A 419 5.49 9.75 11.69
CA ARG A 419 4.44 9.04 10.94
C ARG A 419 4.76 9.01 9.44
N LEU A 420 4.63 7.84 8.82
CA LEU A 420 4.76 7.61 7.37
C LEU A 420 3.51 6.88 6.87
N SER A 421 2.86 7.38 5.80
CA SER A 421 1.74 6.70 5.14
C SER A 421 1.49 7.25 3.73
N PHE A 422 0.63 6.56 2.98
CA PHE A 422 0.03 7.09 1.76
C PHE A 422 -1.35 7.66 2.10
N VAL A 423 -1.58 8.94 1.80
CA VAL A 423 -2.77 9.69 2.30
C VAL A 423 -3.76 10.08 1.21
N GLU A 424 -3.39 9.92 -0.06
CA GLU A 424 -4.31 10.08 -1.19
C GLU A 424 -3.75 9.37 -2.43
N MET A 425 -4.66 8.87 -3.27
CA MET A 425 -4.39 8.45 -4.64
C MET A 425 -5.35 9.18 -5.59
N VAL A 426 -4.91 9.60 -6.77
CA VAL A 426 -5.79 10.21 -7.78
C VAL A 426 -5.46 9.71 -9.19
N VAL A 427 -6.47 9.22 -9.91
CA VAL A 427 -6.31 8.62 -11.25
C VAL A 427 -7.10 9.38 -12.33
N PRO A 428 -6.58 10.50 -12.88
CA PRO A 428 -7.24 11.26 -13.95
C PRO A 428 -7.02 10.64 -15.34
N TYR A 429 -8.11 10.49 -16.10
CA TYR A 429 -8.10 10.00 -17.49
C TYR A 429 -8.07 11.15 -18.52
N GLY A 430 -7.37 10.92 -19.64
CA GLY A 430 -7.04 11.93 -20.65
C GLY A 430 -7.96 12.01 -21.86
N ASP A 431 -9.06 11.26 -21.90
CA ASP A 431 -10.04 11.30 -23.00
C ASP A 431 -11.23 12.21 -22.64
N PRO A 432 -11.56 13.23 -23.47
CA PRO A 432 -12.63 14.19 -23.18
C PRO A 432 -14.05 13.65 -23.46
N SER A 433 -14.20 12.42 -23.92
CA SER A 433 -15.51 11.80 -24.17
C SER A 433 -16.25 11.47 -22.86
N GLU A 434 -17.58 11.47 -22.88
CA GLU A 434 -18.36 10.71 -21.87
C GLU A 434 -18.13 9.21 -22.12
N PRO A 435 -17.95 8.35 -21.09
CA PRO A 435 -17.88 8.67 -19.66
C PRO A 435 -16.47 8.96 -19.13
N HIS A 436 -15.46 9.03 -20.00
CA HIS A 436 -14.06 9.08 -19.60
C HIS A 436 -13.62 10.40 -18.96
N TYR A 437 -14.14 11.55 -19.40
CA TYR A 437 -13.72 12.87 -18.88
C TYR A 437 -13.97 13.03 -17.37
N ARG A 438 -14.92 12.25 -16.83
CA ARG A 438 -15.28 12.23 -15.41
C ARG A 438 -14.50 11.19 -14.59
N LYS A 439 -13.78 10.25 -15.21
CA LYS A 439 -12.89 9.30 -14.51
C LYS A 439 -11.68 10.03 -13.94
N ASN A 440 -11.78 10.45 -12.67
CA ASN A 440 -10.77 11.18 -11.91
C ASN A 440 -10.93 10.84 -10.40
N ALA A 441 -10.95 9.54 -10.07
CA ALA A 441 -11.21 9.05 -8.72
C ALA A 441 -10.14 9.52 -7.72
N PHE A 442 -10.55 9.71 -6.48
CA PHE A 442 -9.69 9.97 -5.31
C PHE A 442 -9.68 8.70 -4.46
N ASP A 443 -9.03 7.64 -4.93
CA ASP A 443 -9.30 6.27 -4.49
C ASP A 443 -9.10 6.02 -2.98
N ALA A 444 -8.34 6.88 -2.28
CA ALA A 444 -8.27 6.84 -0.81
C ALA A 444 -9.44 7.60 -0.17
N GLY A 445 -9.73 8.83 -0.58
CA GLY A 445 -10.78 9.66 0.03
C GLY A 445 -12.22 9.44 -0.47
N GLU A 446 -12.41 8.84 -1.65
CA GLU A 446 -13.71 8.49 -2.24
C GLU A 446 -14.14 7.05 -1.94
N ASP A 447 -13.19 6.11 -1.74
CA ASP A 447 -13.50 4.67 -1.62
C ASP A 447 -12.76 4.00 -0.44
N GLY A 448 -11.45 4.24 -0.29
CA GLY A 448 -10.64 3.86 0.88
C GLY A 448 -9.67 2.70 0.61
N LEU A 449 -8.36 2.99 0.59
CA LEU A 449 -7.32 2.00 0.27
C LEU A 449 -7.30 0.84 1.27
N GLY A 450 -7.44 1.15 2.56
CA GLY A 450 -7.43 0.16 3.64
C GLY A 450 -8.72 -0.63 3.76
N LYS A 451 -9.86 -0.02 3.38
CA LYS A 451 -11.19 -0.67 3.34
C LYS A 451 -11.24 -1.74 2.25
N ASN A 452 -10.59 -1.48 1.13
CA ASN A 452 -10.48 -2.38 -0.01
C ASN A 452 -9.26 -3.33 0.05
N ALA A 453 -8.62 -3.47 1.22
CA ALA A 453 -7.42 -4.28 1.37
C ALA A 453 -7.69 -5.80 1.30
N HIS A 454 -6.69 -6.58 0.87
CA HIS A 454 -6.82 -8.02 0.68
C HIS A 454 -6.40 -8.83 1.91
N SER A 455 -7.02 -10.00 2.09
CA SER A 455 -6.47 -11.05 2.95
C SER A 455 -5.34 -11.76 2.21
N LEU A 456 -4.08 -11.42 2.56
CA LEU A 456 -2.90 -11.84 1.82
C LEU A 456 -2.53 -13.31 2.11
N LYS A 457 -2.33 -14.11 1.06
CA LYS A 457 -2.06 -15.56 1.15
C LYS A 457 -0.56 -15.84 1.15
N LYS A 458 -0.10 -16.60 2.15
CA LYS A 458 1.28 -17.04 2.27
C LYS A 458 1.67 -17.94 1.10
N GLY A 459 2.78 -17.61 0.43
CA GLY A 459 3.29 -18.32 -0.74
C GLY A 459 2.75 -17.82 -2.08
N CYS A 460 1.71 -16.97 -2.08
CA CYS A 460 1.20 -16.29 -3.27
C CYS A 460 1.61 -14.80 -3.22
N ASP A 461 0.94 -14.02 -2.37
CA ASP A 461 1.12 -12.56 -2.28
C ASP A 461 2.42 -12.19 -1.53
N CYS A 462 2.82 -13.03 -0.56
CA CYS A 462 4.06 -12.89 0.19
C CYS A 462 4.78 -14.23 0.34
N LEU A 463 6.07 -14.27 -0.06
CA LEU A 463 6.90 -15.47 -0.12
C LEU A 463 8.02 -15.44 0.94
N GLY A 464 8.23 -16.55 1.64
CA GLY A 464 9.27 -16.70 2.68
C GLY A 464 8.70 -16.80 4.11
N TYR A 465 9.44 -16.27 5.09
CA TYR A 465 8.98 -16.18 6.48
C TYR A 465 8.18 -14.89 6.69
N ILE A 466 6.85 -15.00 6.70
CA ILE A 466 5.94 -13.86 6.81
C ILE A 466 5.35 -13.77 8.21
N LYS A 467 5.35 -12.57 8.80
CA LYS A 467 4.45 -12.16 9.89
C LYS A 467 3.31 -11.34 9.30
N TYR A 468 2.09 -11.76 9.58
CA TYR A 468 0.89 -11.03 9.20
C TYR A 468 0.31 -10.22 10.36
N PHE A 469 -0.39 -9.12 10.06
CA PHE A 469 -1.25 -8.39 10.98
C PHE A 469 -2.63 -8.23 10.37
N ASP A 470 -3.65 -8.44 11.20
CA ASP A 470 -5.05 -8.29 10.83
C ASP A 470 -5.48 -6.83 11.01
N ALA A 471 -6.48 -6.39 10.25
CA ALA A 471 -7.07 -5.06 10.39
C ALA A 471 -8.56 -5.17 10.73
N HIS A 472 -9.05 -4.30 11.61
CA HIS A 472 -10.45 -4.26 12.04
C HIS A 472 -11.12 -2.95 11.62
N PHE A 473 -12.33 -3.03 11.10
CA PHE A 473 -13.11 -1.87 10.61
C PHE A 473 -14.56 -1.93 11.08
N THR A 474 -15.31 -0.89 10.73
CA THR A 474 -16.77 -0.93 10.67
C THR A 474 -17.21 -1.28 9.26
N ASN A 475 -18.34 -1.96 9.12
CA ASN A 475 -19.13 -1.95 7.89
C ASN A 475 -20.17 -0.83 7.94
N PHE A 476 -20.85 -0.59 6.81
CA PHE A 476 -21.85 0.48 6.68
C PHE A 476 -22.90 0.49 7.79
N THR A 477 -23.28 -0.68 8.29
CA THR A 477 -24.32 -0.84 9.32
C THR A 477 -23.79 -0.78 10.76
N GLY A 478 -22.49 -0.53 10.97
CA GLY A 478 -21.87 -0.50 12.31
C GLY A 478 -21.43 -1.88 12.85
N GLY A 479 -21.53 -2.94 12.05
CA GLY A 479 -20.94 -4.23 12.38
C GLY A 479 -19.41 -4.15 12.31
N VAL A 480 -18.70 -4.93 13.13
CA VAL A 480 -17.24 -5.00 13.05
C VAL A 480 -16.84 -6.04 12.03
N GLU A 481 -16.01 -5.65 11.07
CA GLU A 481 -15.40 -6.54 10.10
C GLU A 481 -13.89 -6.65 10.34
N THR A 482 -13.29 -7.75 9.89
CA THR A 482 -11.87 -8.04 10.09
C THR A 482 -11.28 -8.62 8.82
N ILE A 483 -10.23 -7.97 8.30
CA ILE A 483 -9.43 -8.48 7.21
C ILE A 483 -8.24 -9.21 7.83
N GLU A 484 -8.36 -10.53 7.94
CA GLU A 484 -7.25 -11.39 8.37
C GLU A 484 -6.09 -11.27 7.39
N ASN A 485 -4.85 -11.29 7.88
CA ASN A 485 -3.64 -11.19 7.04
C ASN A 485 -3.53 -9.92 6.17
N CYS A 486 -4.19 -8.82 6.56
CA CYS A 486 -4.24 -7.56 5.81
C CYS A 486 -2.86 -6.92 5.55
N VAL A 487 -1.96 -6.93 6.55
CA VAL A 487 -0.59 -6.41 6.41
C VAL A 487 0.39 -7.57 6.45
N CYS A 488 1.27 -7.64 5.46
CA CYS A 488 2.40 -8.56 5.37
C CYS A 488 3.69 -7.87 5.84
N LEU A 489 4.51 -8.58 6.62
CA LEU A 489 5.85 -8.17 7.03
C LEU A 489 6.83 -9.34 6.91
N HIS A 490 7.96 -9.11 6.22
CA HIS A 490 9.04 -10.09 6.07
C HIS A 490 10.39 -9.40 5.85
N GLU A 491 11.49 -10.16 5.96
CA GLU A 491 12.80 -9.72 5.45
C GLU A 491 13.18 -10.51 4.20
N GLU A 492 13.90 -9.88 3.28
CA GLU A 492 14.37 -10.50 2.04
C GLU A 492 15.83 -10.10 1.73
N ASP A 493 16.54 -10.96 1.01
CA ASP A 493 17.86 -10.65 0.46
C ASP A 493 17.74 -9.58 -0.63
N HIS A 494 18.67 -8.62 -0.63
CA HIS A 494 18.70 -7.51 -1.56
C HIS A 494 20.10 -7.35 -2.20
N GLY A 495 20.75 -8.47 -2.52
CA GLY A 495 22.02 -8.49 -3.25
C GLY A 495 23.23 -8.07 -2.41
N ILE A 496 24.09 -7.22 -2.97
CA ILE A 496 25.32 -6.73 -2.32
C ILE A 496 25.01 -5.43 -1.57
N LEU A 497 25.39 -5.36 -0.30
CA LEU A 497 25.31 -4.16 0.54
C LEU A 497 26.54 -3.27 0.32
N TRP A 498 27.73 -3.88 0.37
CA TRP A 498 28.98 -3.28 -0.08
C TRP A 498 29.99 -4.38 -0.45
N LYS A 499 30.94 -4.03 -1.32
CA LYS A 499 32.09 -4.86 -1.69
C LYS A 499 33.31 -3.99 -1.94
N HIS A 500 34.48 -4.45 -1.52
CA HIS A 500 35.77 -3.89 -1.91
C HIS A 500 36.77 -5.01 -2.22
N GLN A 501 37.77 -4.70 -3.05
CA GLN A 501 38.96 -5.51 -3.25
C GLN A 501 40.16 -4.57 -3.39
N ASP A 502 41.20 -4.76 -2.59
CA ASP A 502 42.45 -4.03 -2.73
C ASP A 502 43.42 -4.82 -3.63
N TRP A 503 43.78 -4.24 -4.76
CA TRP A 503 44.67 -4.88 -5.73
C TRP A 503 46.10 -5.09 -5.21
N ARG A 504 46.53 -4.36 -4.16
CA ARG A 504 47.89 -4.49 -3.59
C ARG A 504 48.05 -5.71 -2.70
N THR A 505 46.99 -6.06 -1.96
CA THR A 505 46.96 -7.23 -1.07
C THR A 505 46.22 -8.43 -1.69
N GLY A 506 45.44 -8.21 -2.76
CA GLY A 506 44.56 -9.20 -3.38
C GLY A 506 43.25 -9.44 -2.62
N LEU A 507 43.19 -9.01 -1.35
CA LEU A 507 42.09 -9.27 -0.42
C LEU A 507 40.79 -8.59 -0.84
N ALA A 508 39.68 -9.29 -0.68
CA ALA A 508 38.34 -8.79 -0.89
C ALA A 508 37.48 -8.95 0.36
N GLU A 509 36.58 -8.00 0.59
CA GLU A 509 35.54 -8.07 1.63
C GLU A 509 34.19 -7.78 0.97
N VAL A 510 33.17 -8.57 1.30
CA VAL A 510 31.82 -8.52 0.74
C VAL A 510 30.80 -8.58 1.88
N ARG A 511 29.73 -7.78 1.79
CA ARG A 511 28.54 -7.93 2.64
C ARG A 511 27.30 -8.05 1.76
N ARG A 512 26.41 -8.98 2.10
CA ARG A 512 25.08 -9.06 1.49
C ARG A 512 24.13 -8.07 2.15
N SER A 513 23.16 -7.59 1.39
CA SER A 513 22.11 -6.70 1.86
C SER A 513 20.86 -7.49 2.20
N ARG A 514 20.13 -7.03 3.22
CA ARG A 514 18.71 -7.35 3.41
C ARG A 514 17.89 -6.08 3.49
N ARG A 515 16.61 -6.20 3.15
CA ARG A 515 15.58 -5.22 3.50
C ARG A 515 14.45 -5.89 4.28
N LEU A 516 13.88 -5.15 5.23
CA LEU A 516 12.59 -5.47 5.81
C LEU A 516 11.51 -4.80 4.98
N THR A 517 10.50 -5.56 4.59
CA THR A 517 9.33 -5.10 3.84
C THR A 517 8.11 -5.10 4.76
N VAL A 518 7.31 -4.04 4.70
CA VAL A 518 5.97 -3.96 5.31
C VAL A 518 5.00 -3.48 4.25
N SER A 519 3.93 -4.24 3.98
CA SER A 519 3.06 -3.97 2.82
C SER A 519 1.63 -4.45 2.96
N PHE A 520 0.73 -3.84 2.19
CA PHE A 520 -0.63 -4.33 1.91
C PHE A 520 -0.94 -4.24 0.42
N ILE A 521 -2.00 -4.90 -0.02
CA ILE A 521 -2.53 -4.84 -1.39
C ILE A 521 -4.03 -4.54 -1.31
N CYS A 522 -4.57 -3.73 -2.22
CA CYS A 522 -6.00 -3.45 -2.34
C CYS A 522 -6.45 -3.39 -3.81
N THR A 523 -7.71 -3.79 -4.09
CA THR A 523 -8.37 -3.60 -5.39
C THR A 523 -9.24 -2.35 -5.34
N VAL A 524 -9.13 -1.45 -6.31
CA VAL A 524 -10.11 -0.36 -6.50
C VAL A 524 -10.74 -0.53 -7.88
N ALA A 525 -11.98 -1.04 -7.88
CA ALA A 525 -12.71 -1.51 -9.06
C ALA A 525 -11.88 -2.43 -9.97
N ASN A 526 -11.27 -1.88 -11.02
CA ASN A 526 -10.53 -2.63 -12.03
C ASN A 526 -9.02 -2.78 -11.76
N TYR A 527 -8.44 -2.07 -10.78
CA TYR A 527 -6.98 -2.02 -10.57
C TYR A 527 -6.55 -2.52 -9.19
N GLU A 528 -5.45 -3.29 -9.13
CA GLU A 528 -4.78 -3.66 -7.90
C GLU A 528 -3.54 -2.79 -7.62
N TYR A 529 -3.45 -2.33 -6.38
CA TYR A 529 -2.36 -1.50 -5.88
C TYR A 529 -1.68 -2.17 -4.69
N GLY A 530 -0.39 -2.46 -4.82
CA GLY A 530 0.45 -2.92 -3.72
C GLY A 530 1.28 -1.78 -3.15
N PHE A 531 1.13 -1.49 -1.86
CA PHE A 531 1.83 -0.42 -1.16
C PHE A 531 2.88 -0.99 -0.20
N TYR A 532 4.12 -0.52 -0.31
CA TYR A 532 5.29 -1.09 0.39
C TYR A 532 6.12 0.00 1.06
N TRP A 533 6.49 -0.23 2.31
CA TRP A 533 7.56 0.48 3.02
C TRP A 533 8.73 -0.48 3.24
N HIS A 534 9.91 -0.15 2.73
CA HIS A 534 11.13 -0.93 2.92
C HIS A 534 12.13 -0.22 3.82
N PHE A 535 12.77 -0.97 4.71
CA PHE A 535 13.84 -0.51 5.58
C PHE A 535 15.12 -1.28 5.27
N TYR A 536 16.25 -0.59 5.08
CA TYR A 536 17.51 -1.18 4.65
C TYR A 536 18.59 -1.14 5.74
N GLN A 537 19.53 -2.09 5.73
CA GLN A 537 20.63 -2.16 6.71
C GLN A 537 21.56 -0.93 6.67
N ASP A 538 21.66 -0.25 5.53
CA ASP A 538 22.44 1.00 5.37
C ASP A 538 21.72 2.27 5.87
N GLY A 539 20.54 2.11 6.47
CA GLY A 539 19.76 3.21 7.05
C GLY A 539 18.79 3.89 6.08
N LYS A 540 18.61 3.41 4.84
CA LYS A 540 17.58 3.95 3.94
C LYS A 540 16.17 3.49 4.31
N ILE A 541 15.18 4.33 3.99
CA ILE A 541 13.75 3.99 3.94
C ILE A 541 13.27 4.24 2.51
N GLU A 542 12.53 3.29 1.92
CA GLU A 542 11.91 3.43 0.60
C GLU A 542 10.39 3.27 0.70
N ALA A 543 9.65 4.13 0.01
CA ALA A 543 8.24 3.95 -0.27
C ALA A 543 8.12 3.44 -1.70
N GLU A 544 7.62 2.22 -1.93
CA GLU A 544 7.38 1.63 -3.26
C GLU A 544 5.87 1.40 -3.44
N VAL A 545 5.32 1.72 -4.61
CA VAL A 545 3.96 1.36 -5.01
C VAL A 545 4.01 0.59 -6.33
N LYS A 546 3.25 -0.50 -6.41
CA LYS A 546 3.14 -1.40 -7.56
C LYS A 546 1.71 -1.37 -8.08
N LEU A 547 1.55 -1.28 -9.40
CA LEU A 547 0.26 -1.30 -10.09
C LEU A 547 0.18 -2.57 -10.95
N THR A 548 -0.97 -3.24 -10.96
CA THR A 548 -1.28 -4.43 -11.78
C THR A 548 -2.81 -4.54 -11.90
N GLY A 549 -3.34 -5.50 -12.67
CA GLY A 549 -4.78 -5.68 -12.81
C GLY A 549 -5.32 -5.15 -14.13
N ILE A 550 -6.63 -4.94 -14.21
CA ILE A 550 -7.33 -4.80 -15.49
C ILE A 550 -7.42 -3.33 -15.91
N LEU A 551 -7.20 -3.02 -17.18
CA LEU A 551 -7.34 -1.67 -17.72
C LEU A 551 -8.81 -1.18 -17.65
N SER A 552 -9.04 0.10 -17.35
CA SER A 552 -10.37 0.72 -17.42
C SER A 552 -10.73 1.13 -18.86
N LEU A 553 -11.27 0.18 -19.63
CA LEU A 553 -11.49 0.27 -21.09
C LEU A 553 -12.70 1.13 -21.51
N GLY A 554 -12.76 1.45 -22.80
CA GLY A 554 -13.89 2.04 -23.51
C GLY A 554 -14.12 1.38 -24.87
N ALA A 555 -15.26 1.64 -25.51
CA ALA A 555 -15.59 1.08 -26.83
C ALA A 555 -15.55 2.12 -27.97
N LEU A 556 -15.25 1.63 -29.17
CA LEU A 556 -15.12 2.42 -30.41
C LEU A 556 -16.18 1.99 -31.43
N MET A 557 -16.74 2.93 -32.19
CA MET A 557 -17.53 2.58 -33.37
C MET A 557 -16.66 1.87 -34.42
N PRO A 558 -17.24 1.05 -35.33
CA PRO A 558 -16.50 0.48 -36.45
C PRO A 558 -15.77 1.55 -37.28
N GLY A 559 -14.44 1.46 -37.35
CA GLY A 559 -13.57 2.44 -38.04
C GLY A 559 -13.25 3.71 -37.25
N GLU A 560 -13.71 3.85 -36.00
CA GLU A 560 -13.33 4.95 -35.10
C GLU A 560 -11.93 4.72 -34.51
N SER A 561 -11.14 5.80 -34.36
CA SER A 561 -9.85 5.78 -33.68
C SER A 561 -9.69 7.05 -32.84
N ARG A 562 -9.47 6.92 -31.52
CA ARG A 562 -9.28 8.05 -30.61
C ARG A 562 -7.79 8.23 -30.30
N LYS A 563 -7.26 9.45 -30.48
CA LYS A 563 -5.86 9.80 -30.14
C LYS A 563 -5.55 9.85 -28.63
N TYR A 564 -6.55 9.60 -27.79
CA TYR A 564 -6.50 9.72 -26.33
C TYR A 564 -6.30 8.36 -25.65
N GLY A 565 -5.98 7.31 -26.39
CA GLY A 565 -5.82 5.95 -25.89
C GLY A 565 -5.21 5.03 -26.95
N THR A 566 -5.01 3.77 -26.58
CA THR A 566 -4.47 2.72 -27.44
C THR A 566 -5.58 1.72 -27.77
N THR A 567 -5.79 1.40 -29.05
CA THR A 567 -6.68 0.28 -29.44
C THR A 567 -6.03 -1.03 -29.03
N ILE A 568 -6.71 -1.81 -28.19
CA ILE A 568 -6.19 -3.04 -27.59
C ILE A 568 -6.69 -4.26 -28.35
N ALA A 569 -7.97 -4.28 -28.70
CA ALA A 569 -8.62 -5.33 -29.49
C ALA A 569 -9.66 -4.70 -30.45
N PRO A 570 -10.29 -5.46 -31.37
CA PRO A 570 -11.30 -4.90 -32.26
C PRO A 570 -12.43 -4.18 -31.51
N ALA A 571 -12.70 -2.92 -31.87
CA ALA A 571 -13.65 -2.03 -31.20
C ALA A 571 -13.39 -1.71 -29.71
N LEU A 572 -12.24 -2.10 -29.15
CA LEU A 572 -11.89 -1.99 -27.73
C LEU A 572 -10.61 -1.17 -27.54
N TYR A 573 -10.63 -0.16 -26.66
CA TYR A 573 -9.46 0.69 -26.43
C TYR A 573 -9.30 1.08 -24.96
N ALA A 574 -8.05 1.38 -24.58
CA ALA A 574 -7.66 1.81 -23.25
C ALA A 574 -7.26 3.30 -23.29
N PRO A 575 -8.00 4.21 -22.64
CA PRO A 575 -7.62 5.62 -22.61
C PRO A 575 -6.34 5.86 -21.80
N VAL A 576 -5.52 6.82 -22.26
CA VAL A 576 -4.35 7.33 -21.52
C VAL A 576 -4.81 7.93 -20.20
N HIS A 577 -4.08 7.66 -19.13
CA HIS A 577 -4.37 8.15 -17.79
C HIS A 577 -3.09 8.36 -16.99
N GLN A 578 -3.21 8.97 -15.82
CA GLN A 578 -2.11 9.09 -14.87
C GLN A 578 -2.50 8.46 -13.54
N HIS A 579 -1.54 8.00 -12.76
CA HIS A 579 -1.72 7.57 -11.37
C HIS A 579 -0.85 8.43 -10.47
N PHE A 580 -1.45 9.18 -9.56
CA PHE A 580 -0.75 10.01 -8.58
C PHE A 580 -0.94 9.48 -7.17
N PHE A 581 0.13 9.49 -6.39
CA PHE A 581 0.14 9.05 -4.98
C PHE A 581 0.76 10.13 -4.11
N VAL A 582 0.25 10.29 -2.88
CA VAL A 582 0.79 11.24 -1.90
C VAL A 582 1.35 10.51 -0.68
N ALA A 583 2.67 10.47 -0.54
CA ALA A 583 3.32 10.02 0.69
C ALA A 583 3.40 11.17 1.69
N ARG A 584 2.72 11.04 2.84
CA ARG A 584 2.81 11.96 3.98
C ARG A 584 3.90 11.47 4.92
N MET A 585 4.91 12.29 5.13
CA MET A 585 6.08 11.98 5.94
C MET A 585 6.26 13.06 7.00
N ASP A 586 5.77 12.78 8.22
CA ASP A 586 5.91 13.65 9.38
C ASP A 586 7.26 13.39 10.05
N MET A 587 8.19 14.34 9.96
CA MET A 587 9.61 14.10 10.21
C MET A 587 10.04 14.45 11.63
N ALA A 588 11.06 13.75 12.12
CA ALA A 588 11.53 13.86 13.51
C ALA A 588 13.06 13.68 13.63
N ILE A 589 13.84 14.10 12.63
CA ILE A 589 15.28 13.81 12.52
C ILE A 589 16.03 14.27 13.78
N ASP A 590 16.56 13.33 14.56
CA ASP A 590 17.28 13.56 15.82
C ASP A 590 16.54 14.47 16.84
N CYS A 591 15.23 14.65 16.68
CA CYS A 591 14.40 15.42 17.60
C CYS A 591 13.97 14.56 18.78
N LYS A 592 14.20 15.05 20.01
CA LYS A 592 13.64 14.45 21.22
C LYS A 592 12.17 14.89 21.41
N PRO A 593 11.44 14.31 22.37
CA PRO A 593 10.06 14.71 22.66
C PRO A 593 9.94 16.21 22.94
N ASN A 594 9.02 16.88 22.22
CA ASN A 594 8.79 18.33 22.24
C ASN A 594 9.94 19.20 21.65
N GLU A 595 10.95 18.61 20.99
CA GLU A 595 11.97 19.36 20.23
C GLU A 595 11.53 19.54 18.78
N ALA A 596 11.02 20.72 18.43
CA ALA A 596 10.67 21.08 17.07
C ALA A 596 11.86 21.80 16.41
N TYR A 597 12.82 21.05 15.86
CA TYR A 597 14.08 21.58 15.31
C TYR A 597 14.36 21.17 13.85
N ASN A 598 13.44 20.51 13.16
CA ASN A 598 13.65 20.12 11.77
C ASN A 598 13.44 21.32 10.83
N GLN A 599 14.14 21.31 9.70
CA GLN A 599 14.02 22.27 8.60
C GLN A 599 14.35 21.60 7.27
N VAL A 600 13.84 22.12 6.16
CA VAL A 600 14.00 21.49 4.83
C VAL A 600 14.88 22.35 3.92
N VAL A 601 15.91 21.72 3.36
CA VAL A 601 16.84 22.33 2.39
C VAL A 601 16.63 21.71 1.03
N GLU A 602 16.41 22.52 0.01
CA GLU A 602 16.54 22.12 -1.38
C GLU A 602 18.01 22.15 -1.80
N VAL A 603 18.45 21.12 -2.52
CA VAL A 603 19.81 21.03 -3.06
C VAL A 603 19.73 20.85 -4.57
N ASN A 604 20.44 21.71 -5.30
CA ASN A 604 20.60 21.65 -6.76
C ASN A 604 22.10 21.52 -7.09
N VAL A 605 22.47 20.72 -8.09
CA VAL A 605 23.82 20.68 -8.64
C VAL A 605 23.99 21.78 -9.68
N LYS A 606 25.08 22.55 -9.58
CA LYS A 606 25.46 23.59 -10.55
C LYS A 606 26.82 23.29 -11.15
N VAL A 607 26.95 23.52 -12.46
CA VAL A 607 28.24 23.57 -13.16
C VAL A 607 28.86 24.94 -12.92
N GLU A 608 30.15 24.99 -12.60
CA GLU A 608 30.88 26.24 -12.43
C GLU A 608 31.20 26.86 -13.80
N SER A 609 31.20 28.19 -13.88
CA SER A 609 31.49 28.92 -15.11
C SER A 609 32.95 28.72 -15.56
N ALA A 610 33.19 28.80 -16.87
CA ALA A 610 34.55 28.80 -17.43
C ALA A 610 35.34 30.03 -16.96
N GLY A 611 36.59 29.85 -16.53
CA GLY A 611 37.44 30.97 -16.09
C GLY A 611 38.69 30.56 -15.32
N PRO A 612 39.42 31.52 -14.71
CA PRO A 612 40.70 31.26 -14.02
C PRO A 612 40.63 30.27 -12.85
N HIS A 613 39.44 30.05 -12.28
CA HIS A 613 39.21 29.09 -11.19
C HIS A 613 38.63 27.74 -11.66
N ASN A 614 38.35 27.60 -12.97
CA ASN A 614 37.80 26.41 -13.61
C ASN A 614 38.40 26.24 -15.02
N VAL A 615 39.72 26.28 -15.13
CA VAL A 615 40.46 26.34 -16.41
C VAL A 615 40.20 25.13 -17.31
N HIS A 616 39.80 23.99 -16.72
CA HIS A 616 39.48 22.76 -17.44
C HIS A 616 37.97 22.53 -17.62
N ASN A 617 37.12 23.49 -17.25
CA ASN A 617 35.65 23.47 -17.38
C ASN A 617 34.96 22.24 -16.74
N ASN A 618 35.60 21.61 -15.75
CA ASN A 618 35.17 20.35 -15.16
C ASN A 618 34.51 20.50 -13.77
N ALA A 619 34.55 21.69 -13.18
CA ALA A 619 34.06 21.90 -11.82
C ALA A 619 32.53 22.01 -11.78
N PHE A 620 31.94 21.36 -10.78
CA PHE A 620 30.53 21.45 -10.41
C PHE A 620 30.39 21.28 -8.90
N TYR A 621 29.32 21.82 -8.31
CA TYR A 621 29.10 21.83 -6.87
C TYR A 621 27.61 21.70 -6.51
N ALA A 622 27.32 21.42 -5.25
CA ALA A 622 25.97 21.44 -4.70
C ALA A 622 25.66 22.82 -4.11
N GLU A 623 24.55 23.44 -4.51
CA GLU A 623 24.01 24.65 -3.90
C GLU A 623 22.84 24.28 -2.97
N GLU A 624 22.93 24.68 -1.70
CA GLU A 624 21.84 24.59 -0.74
C GLU A 624 20.94 25.84 -0.76
N LYS A 625 19.62 25.64 -0.77
CA LYS A 625 18.61 26.65 -0.50
C LYS A 625 17.71 26.19 0.64
N LEU A 626 17.77 26.87 1.78
CA LEU A 626 16.81 26.67 2.87
C LEU A 626 15.40 27.11 2.43
N LEU A 627 14.41 26.23 2.61
CA LEU A 627 13.00 26.51 2.36
C LEU A 627 12.40 27.07 3.65
N LYS A 628 12.22 28.39 3.74
CA LYS A 628 11.92 29.08 5.00
C LYS A 628 10.43 29.09 5.38
N SER A 629 9.54 28.94 4.41
CA SER A 629 8.09 29.01 4.62
C SER A 629 7.33 28.11 3.64
N GLU A 630 6.05 27.84 3.93
CA GLU A 630 5.23 26.88 3.18
C GLU A 630 5.06 27.25 1.70
N LEU A 631 4.88 28.54 1.37
CA LEU A 631 4.80 28.98 -0.02
C LEU A 631 6.14 28.86 -0.76
N GLN A 632 7.28 28.95 -0.04
CA GLN A 632 8.60 28.67 -0.63
C GLN A 632 8.83 27.18 -0.85
N ALA A 633 8.11 26.31 -0.12
CA ALA A 633 8.28 24.87 -0.11
C ALA A 633 7.34 24.10 -1.05
N MET A 634 6.63 24.80 -1.93
CA MET A 634 6.00 24.25 -3.13
C MET A 634 7.09 24.02 -4.19
N ARG A 635 7.54 22.78 -4.39
CA ARG A 635 8.71 22.43 -5.21
C ARG A 635 8.42 21.31 -6.22
N ASP A 636 9.04 21.41 -7.39
CA ASP A 636 8.98 20.41 -8.45
C ASP A 636 10.31 19.66 -8.59
N CYS A 637 10.24 18.39 -9.02
CA CYS A 637 11.44 17.61 -9.30
C CYS A 637 12.19 18.18 -10.52
N ASP A 638 13.51 18.24 -10.45
CA ASP A 638 14.36 18.67 -11.56
C ASP A 638 15.53 17.70 -11.76
N PRO A 639 15.42 16.75 -12.70
CA PRO A 639 16.49 15.81 -13.02
C PRO A 639 17.73 16.49 -13.62
N SER A 640 17.62 17.68 -14.22
CA SER A 640 18.74 18.36 -14.89
C SER A 640 19.75 18.93 -13.90
N SER A 641 19.28 19.39 -12.73
CA SER A 641 20.11 19.81 -11.59
C SER A 641 20.20 18.73 -10.50
N VAL A 642 19.71 17.51 -10.74
CA VAL A 642 19.66 16.40 -9.76
C VAL A 642 19.02 16.84 -8.43
N ARG A 643 17.93 17.62 -8.51
CA ARG A 643 17.29 18.23 -7.35
C ARG A 643 16.81 17.19 -6.34
N HIS A 644 17.08 17.46 -5.08
CA HIS A 644 16.66 16.66 -3.94
C HIS A 644 16.47 17.57 -2.71
N TRP A 645 15.81 17.04 -1.68
CA TRP A 645 15.52 17.80 -0.46
C TRP A 645 16.06 17.08 0.77
N ILE A 646 16.64 17.83 1.70
CA ILE A 646 17.23 17.31 2.94
C ILE A 646 16.47 17.88 4.12
N VAL A 647 15.83 17.00 4.90
CA VAL A 647 15.29 17.34 6.20
C VAL A 647 16.43 17.23 7.21
N ARG A 648 16.79 18.33 7.88
CA ARG A 648 17.94 18.37 8.78
C ARG A 648 17.63 18.98 10.14
N ASN A 649 18.39 18.57 11.13
CA ASN A 649 18.39 19.11 12.48
C ASN A 649 19.68 19.94 12.70
N PRO A 650 19.59 21.28 12.82
CA PRO A 650 20.77 22.14 13.00
C PRO A 650 21.32 22.12 14.42
N ARG A 651 20.60 21.52 15.38
CA ARG A 651 21.02 21.41 16.79
C ARG A 651 21.82 20.13 17.07
N THR A 652 21.74 19.12 16.20
CA THR A 652 22.46 17.86 16.33
C THR A 652 23.39 17.64 15.15
N VAL A 653 24.71 17.66 15.41
CA VAL A 653 25.77 17.49 14.39
C VAL A 653 26.44 16.11 14.44
N ASN A 654 27.07 15.74 13.33
CA ASN A 654 27.91 14.55 13.20
C ASN A 654 29.40 14.84 13.47
N ARG A 655 30.26 13.81 13.32
CA ARG A 655 31.71 13.91 13.57
C ARG A 655 32.47 14.93 12.71
N THR A 656 31.89 15.47 11.64
CA THR A 656 32.49 16.53 10.82
C THR A 656 31.87 17.91 11.09
N GLY A 657 31.12 18.06 12.19
CA GLY A 657 30.46 19.30 12.59
C GLY A 657 29.26 19.69 11.71
N GLN A 658 28.83 18.82 10.80
CA GLN A 658 27.71 19.09 9.90
C GLN A 658 26.38 18.65 10.53
N PRO A 659 25.26 19.36 10.26
CA PRO A 659 23.92 18.94 10.68
C PRO A 659 23.59 17.51 10.28
N THR A 660 22.87 16.80 11.16
CA THR A 660 22.30 15.48 10.85
C THR A 660 21.05 15.64 10.00
N GLY A 661 20.87 14.79 8.98
CA GLY A 661 19.73 14.90 8.06
C GLY A 661 19.34 13.59 7.38
N TYR A 662 18.16 13.58 6.76
CA TYR A 662 17.76 12.58 5.76
C TYR A 662 17.38 13.30 4.46
N LYS A 663 17.85 12.74 3.34
CA LYS A 663 17.68 13.22 1.98
C LYS A 663 16.55 12.45 1.30
N LEU A 664 15.47 13.14 0.93
CA LEU A 664 14.46 12.66 0.00
C LEU A 664 15.03 12.71 -1.42
N VAL A 665 15.20 11.54 -2.04
CA VAL A 665 15.59 11.37 -3.43
C VAL A 665 14.34 11.07 -4.26
N PRO A 666 14.03 11.91 -5.27
CA PRO A 666 12.96 11.62 -6.23
C PRO A 666 13.19 10.31 -7.01
N GLY A 667 12.12 9.56 -7.23
CA GLY A 667 12.06 8.54 -8.28
C GLY A 667 11.76 9.14 -9.65
N SER A 668 11.40 8.29 -10.61
CA SER A 668 10.71 8.76 -11.82
C SER A 668 9.33 9.33 -11.44
N ASN A 669 8.98 10.47 -12.02
CA ASN A 669 7.83 11.26 -11.58
C ASN A 669 7.33 12.17 -12.73
N CYS A 670 6.07 12.62 -12.68
CA CYS A 670 5.47 13.59 -13.58
C CYS A 670 4.57 14.59 -12.83
N LEU A 671 4.10 15.62 -13.52
CA LEU A 671 3.00 16.50 -13.09
C LEU A 671 1.74 16.20 -13.92
N PRO A 672 0.54 16.66 -13.50
CA PRO A 672 -0.69 16.51 -14.26
C PRO A 672 -0.62 17.07 -15.68
N LEU A 673 -0.92 16.23 -16.67
CA LEU A 673 -0.99 16.58 -18.08
C LEU A 673 -2.36 17.18 -18.43
N ALA A 674 -2.71 18.27 -17.75
CA ALA A 674 -4.01 18.91 -17.84
C ALA A 674 -3.91 20.44 -17.94
N LEU A 675 -4.95 21.08 -18.48
CA LEU A 675 -5.06 22.55 -18.50
C LEU A 675 -5.30 23.08 -17.07
N PRO A 676 -4.87 24.31 -16.73
CA PRO A 676 -4.96 24.86 -15.36
C PRO A 676 -6.38 24.85 -14.75
N GLU A 677 -7.40 24.95 -15.61
CA GLU A 677 -8.82 24.98 -15.26
C GLU A 677 -9.51 23.61 -15.23
N ALA A 678 -8.77 22.51 -15.45
CA ALA A 678 -9.32 21.16 -15.43
C ALA A 678 -10.07 20.88 -14.12
N LYS A 679 -11.30 20.37 -14.23
CA LYS A 679 -12.24 20.25 -13.10
C LYS A 679 -11.66 19.41 -11.95
N PHE A 680 -10.96 18.32 -12.24
CA PHE A 680 -10.31 17.51 -11.20
C PHE A 680 -9.24 18.28 -10.42
N LEU A 681 -8.42 19.12 -11.06
CA LEU A 681 -7.39 19.96 -10.40
C LEU A 681 -7.96 21.05 -9.46
N ARG A 682 -9.28 21.24 -9.44
CA ARG A 682 -9.96 22.12 -8.47
C ARG A 682 -10.06 21.46 -7.10
N ARG A 683 -10.33 20.14 -7.08
CA ARG A 683 -10.26 19.26 -5.90
C ARG A 683 -8.80 18.82 -5.65
N ALA A 684 -8.14 18.28 -6.67
CA ALA A 684 -6.80 17.71 -6.63
C ALA A 684 -5.67 18.77 -6.73
N GLY A 685 -5.84 19.92 -6.07
CA GLY A 685 -4.92 21.04 -6.21
C GLY A 685 -3.49 20.73 -5.73
N PHE A 686 -3.33 19.72 -4.86
CA PHE A 686 -2.04 19.23 -4.37
C PHE A 686 -1.20 18.54 -5.46
N LEU A 687 -1.81 18.08 -6.55
CA LEU A 687 -1.07 17.47 -7.67
C LEU A 687 -0.21 18.47 -8.45
N LYS A 688 -0.35 19.78 -8.20
CA LYS A 688 0.35 20.82 -8.95
C LYS A 688 1.86 20.91 -8.68
N HIS A 689 2.36 20.27 -7.61
CA HIS A 689 3.79 20.19 -7.30
C HIS A 689 4.18 18.81 -6.76
N ASN A 690 5.43 18.40 -7.01
CA ASN A 690 5.93 17.10 -6.54
C ASN A 690 6.28 17.05 -5.05
N LEU A 691 6.62 18.18 -4.44
CA LEU A 691 6.81 18.30 -3.00
C LEU A 691 6.10 19.55 -2.47
N TRP A 692 5.43 19.36 -1.34
CA TRP A 692 4.99 20.43 -0.46
C TRP A 692 5.58 20.17 0.92
N VAL A 693 5.79 21.22 1.71
CA VAL A 693 6.15 21.09 3.13
C VAL A 693 5.23 21.99 3.94
N THR A 694 4.62 21.45 5.00
CA THR A 694 3.85 22.23 5.97
C THR A 694 4.47 22.16 7.35
N GLN A 695 4.16 23.15 8.20
CA GLN A 695 4.34 23.00 9.64
C GLN A 695 3.23 22.09 10.19
N TYR A 696 3.62 21.05 10.93
CA TYR A 696 2.72 20.05 11.52
C TYR A 696 1.50 20.67 12.24
N LYS A 697 0.35 20.04 12.00
CA LYS A 697 -0.85 20.05 12.85
C LYS A 697 -1.47 18.65 12.85
N SER A 698 -2.20 18.32 13.89
CA SER A 698 -2.88 17.03 14.08
C SER A 698 -4.15 16.87 13.22
N ASP A 699 -4.74 17.95 12.73
CA ASP A 699 -5.88 17.97 11.80
C ASP A 699 -5.48 17.99 10.31
N GLU A 700 -4.24 18.36 9.99
CA GLU A 700 -3.71 18.40 8.62
C GLU A 700 -3.23 17.00 8.16
N ILE A 701 -4.19 16.12 7.80
CA ILE A 701 -3.94 14.71 7.39
C ILE A 701 -4.13 14.46 5.88
N PHE A 702 -5.29 14.81 5.30
CA PHE A 702 -5.66 14.44 3.92
C PHE A 702 -5.49 15.61 2.93
N PRO A 703 -4.67 15.47 1.87
CA PRO A 703 -4.21 16.60 1.05
C PRO A 703 -5.32 17.21 0.17
N GLY A 704 -6.38 16.46 -0.14
CA GLY A 704 -7.58 16.94 -0.84
C GLY A 704 -8.73 17.38 0.07
N GLY A 705 -8.53 17.44 1.39
CA GLY A 705 -9.59 17.58 2.38
C GLY A 705 -10.08 16.23 2.93
N GLU A 706 -10.89 16.27 3.99
CA GLU A 706 -11.38 15.06 4.69
C GLU A 706 -12.40 14.26 3.86
N PHE A 707 -13.13 14.96 3.00
CA PHE A 707 -14.25 14.46 2.21
C PHE A 707 -14.14 14.97 0.76
N PRO A 708 -13.41 14.29 -0.14
CA PRO A 708 -13.30 14.74 -1.53
C PRO A 708 -14.53 14.43 -2.39
N ASN A 709 -15.34 13.43 -2.03
CA ASN A 709 -16.54 13.02 -2.79
C ASN A 709 -17.55 14.18 -2.89
N GLN A 710 -18.02 14.47 -4.11
CA GLN A 710 -18.95 15.58 -4.45
C GLN A 710 -18.55 16.97 -3.91
N ASN A 711 -17.29 17.18 -3.53
CA ASN A 711 -16.89 18.33 -2.74
C ASN A 711 -16.86 19.65 -3.56
N PRO A 712 -17.70 20.65 -3.23
CA PRO A 712 -17.72 21.94 -3.90
C PRO A 712 -16.60 22.89 -3.44
N ARG A 713 -15.90 22.57 -2.35
CA ARG A 713 -14.97 23.45 -1.62
C ARG A 713 -13.62 23.49 -2.33
N LEU A 714 -13.53 24.38 -3.31
CA LEU A 714 -12.36 24.58 -4.16
C LEU A 714 -11.05 24.69 -3.35
N HIS A 715 -10.07 23.85 -3.69
CA HIS A 715 -8.73 23.88 -3.10
C HIS A 715 -8.66 23.61 -1.59
N GLU A 716 -9.60 22.84 -1.03
CA GLU A 716 -9.50 22.30 0.32
C GLU A 716 -8.22 21.47 0.52
N GLY A 717 -7.79 21.31 1.78
CA GLY A 717 -6.60 20.57 2.14
C GLY A 717 -5.31 21.35 1.90
N LEU A 718 -4.29 20.63 1.43
CA LEU A 718 -2.90 21.09 1.32
C LEU A 718 -2.73 22.41 0.53
N PRO A 719 -3.43 22.66 -0.60
CA PRO A 719 -3.34 23.92 -1.35
C PRO A 719 -3.91 25.13 -0.62
N THR A 720 -4.65 24.93 0.49
CA THR A 720 -5.10 26.02 1.37
C THR A 720 -4.34 26.06 2.68
N TRP A 721 -3.81 24.94 3.18
CA TRP A 721 -2.92 24.94 4.35
C TRP A 721 -1.64 25.75 4.10
N VAL A 722 -0.98 25.60 2.94
CA VAL A 722 0.25 26.36 2.65
C VAL A 722 0.04 27.87 2.51
N LYS A 723 -1.20 28.34 2.30
CA LYS A 723 -1.54 29.79 2.28
C LYS A 723 -1.41 30.45 3.66
N LYS A 724 -1.24 29.65 4.73
CA LYS A 724 -0.89 30.14 6.08
C LYS A 724 0.57 30.62 6.14
N ASP A 725 1.40 30.25 5.15
CA ASP A 725 2.83 30.57 5.00
C ASP A 725 3.65 30.47 6.29
N ARG A 726 3.40 29.40 7.07
CA ARG A 726 4.07 29.18 8.37
C ARG A 726 5.58 29.02 8.19
N SER A 727 6.34 29.41 9.21
CA SER A 727 7.79 29.15 9.24
C SER A 727 8.08 27.65 9.18
N LEU A 728 9.06 27.29 8.36
CA LEU A 728 9.66 25.94 8.27
C LEU A 728 11.12 25.92 8.80
N GLU A 729 11.61 27.05 9.31
CA GLU A 729 12.90 27.13 10.01
C GLU A 729 12.73 26.67 11.47
N GLU A 730 13.46 25.63 11.86
CA GLU A 730 13.46 25.01 13.20
C GLU A 730 12.04 24.75 13.75
N THR A 731 11.36 23.76 13.18
CA THR A 731 10.00 23.39 13.57
C THR A 731 9.71 21.90 13.34
N ASP A 732 8.46 21.49 13.55
CA ASP A 732 7.95 20.17 13.14
C ASP A 732 7.46 20.25 11.69
N VAL A 733 8.13 19.54 10.77
CA VAL A 733 7.83 19.61 9.33
C VAL A 733 7.21 18.32 8.81
N VAL A 734 6.13 18.46 8.04
CA VAL A 734 5.50 17.37 7.30
C VAL A 734 5.80 17.54 5.82
N LEU A 735 6.41 16.53 5.22
CA LEU A 735 6.66 16.46 3.78
C LEU A 735 5.50 15.74 3.10
N TRP A 736 5.04 16.31 2.01
CA TRP A 736 3.96 15.78 1.17
C TRP A 736 4.55 15.50 -0.21
N TYR A 737 5.07 14.29 -0.41
CA TYR A 737 5.69 13.92 -1.68
C TYR A 737 4.64 13.33 -2.62
N VAL A 738 4.35 14.07 -3.69
CA VAL A 738 3.45 13.68 -4.75
C VAL A 738 4.25 13.06 -5.89
N PHE A 739 3.97 11.80 -6.19
CA PHE A 739 4.62 11.09 -7.28
C PHE A 739 3.63 10.47 -8.25
N GLY A 740 3.88 10.69 -9.53
CA GLY A 740 2.97 10.40 -10.63
C GLY A 740 3.58 9.54 -11.74
N LEU A 741 2.79 8.60 -12.24
CA LEU A 741 3.04 7.83 -13.46
C LEU A 741 2.09 8.31 -14.56
N THR A 742 2.57 8.42 -15.80
CA THR A 742 1.69 8.53 -16.98
C THR A 742 1.63 7.17 -17.66
N HIS A 743 0.47 6.53 -17.62
CA HIS A 743 0.21 5.27 -18.31
C HIS A 743 -0.36 5.57 -19.70
N ILE A 744 0.45 5.29 -20.72
CA ILE A 744 -0.03 5.13 -22.10
C ILE A 744 -0.19 3.62 -22.30
N PRO A 745 -1.41 3.07 -22.30
CA PRO A 745 -1.60 1.62 -22.32
C PRO A 745 -1.07 0.95 -23.58
N ARG A 746 -0.72 -0.32 -23.48
CA ARG A 746 -0.13 -1.14 -24.54
C ARG A 746 -0.90 -2.46 -24.67
N LEU A 747 -0.64 -3.21 -25.76
CA LEU A 747 -1.24 -4.55 -25.93
C LEU A 747 -0.68 -5.55 -24.91
N GLU A 748 0.53 -5.34 -24.39
CA GLU A 748 1.14 -6.13 -23.32
C GLU A 748 0.56 -5.82 -21.91
N ASP A 749 -0.39 -4.88 -21.83
CA ASP A 749 -1.15 -4.56 -20.62
C ASP A 749 -2.57 -5.22 -20.64
N TRP A 750 -2.80 -6.18 -21.54
CA TRP A 750 -4.07 -6.89 -21.76
C TRP A 750 -3.85 -8.42 -21.79
N PRO A 751 -4.73 -9.24 -21.19
CA PRO A 751 -5.95 -8.90 -20.45
C PRO A 751 -5.73 -8.30 -19.04
N ASP A 752 -4.50 -8.36 -18.55
CA ASP A 752 -4.06 -7.90 -17.23
C ASP A 752 -2.74 -7.12 -17.41
N ALA A 753 -2.59 -6.01 -16.68
CA ALA A 753 -1.47 -5.09 -16.75
C ALA A 753 -0.19 -5.72 -16.16
N SER A 754 0.52 -6.47 -17.00
CA SER A 754 1.73 -7.20 -16.59
C SER A 754 2.80 -6.28 -15.98
N ARG A 755 3.21 -6.58 -14.73
CA ARG A 755 4.27 -5.80 -14.05
C ARG A 755 5.59 -5.89 -14.82
N ALA A 756 5.99 -4.78 -15.44
CA ALA A 756 7.33 -4.65 -16.01
C ALA A 756 8.40 -4.73 -14.91
N TYR A 757 9.48 -5.47 -15.16
CA TYR A 757 10.58 -5.65 -14.21
C TYR A 757 11.65 -4.56 -14.37
N ARG A 758 12.05 -3.97 -13.24
CA ARG A 758 13.15 -3.00 -13.18
C ARG A 758 14.52 -3.65 -13.40
N LEU A 759 15.24 -3.21 -14.43
CA LEU A 759 16.69 -3.41 -14.50
C LEU A 759 17.38 -2.43 -13.55
N HIS A 760 18.07 -2.95 -12.53
CA HIS A 760 18.93 -2.15 -11.63
C HIS A 760 20.24 -1.76 -12.35
N ALA A 761 20.13 -0.80 -13.29
CA ALA A 761 21.25 -0.23 -14.02
C ALA A 761 22.12 0.69 -13.12
N HIS A 762 22.94 0.10 -12.26
CA HIS A 762 23.97 0.84 -11.53
C HIS A 762 25.08 1.31 -12.49
N GLY A 763 25.08 2.60 -12.81
CA GLY A 763 26.28 3.31 -13.29
C GLY A 763 26.61 3.23 -14.79
N MET A 764 25.61 3.21 -15.67
CA MET A 764 25.84 3.46 -17.11
C MET A 764 25.71 4.96 -17.43
N SER A 765 26.68 5.52 -18.17
CA SER A 765 26.60 6.90 -18.66
C SER A 765 25.68 7.02 -19.88
N SER A 766 25.19 8.23 -20.14
CA SER A 766 24.32 8.56 -21.29
C SER A 766 24.97 8.29 -22.65
N GLU A 767 26.30 8.23 -22.72
CA GLU A 767 27.05 8.01 -23.97
C GLU A 767 26.98 6.56 -24.47
N LEU A 768 26.85 5.57 -23.56
CA LEU A 768 26.62 4.18 -23.98
C LEU A 768 25.24 3.97 -24.62
N ILE A 769 24.27 4.85 -24.31
CA ILE A 769 22.94 4.83 -24.94
C ILE A 769 23.01 5.35 -26.38
N SER A 770 23.83 6.37 -26.67
CA SER A 770 23.94 6.93 -28.03
C SER A 770 24.63 5.99 -29.02
N VAL A 771 25.60 5.19 -28.56
CA VAL A 771 26.28 4.18 -29.39
C VAL A 771 25.36 3.03 -29.78
N VAL A 772 24.50 2.56 -28.86
CA VAL A 772 23.49 1.51 -29.15
C VAL A 772 22.44 2.00 -30.15
N ASN A 773 22.05 3.28 -30.07
CA ASN A 773 21.05 3.90 -30.94
C ASN A 773 21.44 3.98 -32.44
N GLN A 774 22.69 3.69 -32.82
CA GLN A 774 23.11 3.73 -34.24
C GLN A 774 22.84 2.43 -35.02
N TRP A 775 22.47 1.33 -34.36
CA TRP A 775 22.41 -0.01 -34.99
C TRP A 775 21.05 -0.72 -34.91
N ILE A 776 20.01 -0.09 -34.35
CA ILE A 776 18.67 -0.67 -34.20
C ILE A 776 17.63 0.30 -34.80
N PRO A 777 16.70 -0.15 -35.67
CA PRO A 777 15.57 0.65 -36.12
C PRO A 777 14.72 1.18 -34.95
N LEU A 778 14.17 2.39 -35.11
CA LEU A 778 13.66 3.24 -34.03
C LEU A 778 12.26 2.82 -33.50
N THR A 779 12.00 1.51 -33.42
CA THR A 779 10.71 0.89 -33.06
C THR A 779 10.79 -0.12 -31.91
N VAL A 780 11.99 -0.46 -31.41
CA VAL A 780 12.18 -1.54 -30.40
C VAL A 780 12.73 -1.03 -29.05
N LEU A 781 12.98 0.28 -28.91
CA LEU A 781 13.33 0.92 -27.63
C LEU A 781 12.21 1.87 -27.15
N GLY A 782 11.00 1.31 -27.03
CA GLY A 782 10.01 1.87 -26.12
C GLY A 782 10.59 1.88 -24.70
N LYS A 783 10.42 2.98 -23.96
CA LYS A 783 10.64 2.96 -22.51
C LYS A 783 9.60 2.00 -21.94
N ASN A 784 10.02 0.87 -21.38
CA ASN A 784 9.13 0.06 -20.56
C ASN A 784 8.54 0.96 -19.47
N ILE A 785 7.22 1.12 -19.47
CA ILE A 785 6.51 1.80 -18.40
C ILE A 785 6.58 0.84 -17.21
N ASP A 786 7.53 1.11 -16.31
CA ASP A 786 7.63 0.39 -15.05
C ASP A 786 6.37 0.74 -14.23
N LEU A 787 5.47 -0.23 -14.04
CA LEU A 787 4.29 -0.12 -13.17
C LEU A 787 4.69 -0.18 -11.68
N THR A 788 5.87 0.39 -11.38
CA THR A 788 6.48 0.52 -10.06
C THR A 788 6.95 1.96 -9.93
N MET A 789 6.47 2.65 -8.90
CA MET A 789 7.01 3.95 -8.50
C MET A 789 7.63 3.86 -7.11
N PHE A 790 8.64 4.70 -6.85
CA PHE A 790 9.31 4.73 -5.57
C PHE A 790 9.79 6.13 -5.18
N SER A 791 9.97 6.34 -3.88
CA SER A 791 10.70 7.48 -3.31
C SER A 791 11.62 6.99 -2.19
N LEU A 792 12.77 7.63 -2.02
CA LEU A 792 13.84 7.09 -1.17
C LEU A 792 14.38 8.13 -0.18
N LEU A 793 14.17 7.90 1.11
CA LEU A 793 14.79 8.64 2.20
C LEU A 793 16.14 8.01 2.53
N GLN A 794 17.23 8.74 2.26
CA GLN A 794 18.61 8.31 2.52
C GLN A 794 19.21 9.06 3.73
N PRO A 795 19.98 8.42 4.62
CA PRO A 795 20.69 9.14 5.68
C PRO A 795 21.75 10.07 5.08
N HIS A 796 21.66 11.37 5.35
CA HIS A 796 22.60 12.38 4.88
C HIS A 796 23.32 13.02 6.07
N GLY A 797 24.55 12.60 6.33
CA GLY A 797 25.29 13.04 7.51
C GLY A 797 24.66 12.61 8.85
N PHE A 798 23.62 11.78 8.85
CA PHE A 798 22.97 11.29 10.07
C PHE A 798 23.92 10.42 10.89
N PHE A 799 24.61 9.46 10.26
CA PHE A 799 25.59 8.58 10.89
C PHE A 799 27.02 9.15 10.80
N ASN A 800 27.90 8.72 11.71
CA ASN A 800 29.31 9.14 11.72
C ASN A 800 30.20 8.38 10.71
N CYS A 801 29.70 7.27 10.17
CA CYS A 801 30.27 6.48 9.07
C CYS A 801 29.14 5.63 8.44
N SER A 802 29.45 4.65 7.58
CA SER A 802 28.42 3.70 7.13
C SER A 802 27.86 2.91 8.32
N PRO A 803 26.53 2.85 8.53
CA PRO A 803 25.92 2.14 9.66
C PRO A 803 25.89 0.61 9.46
N ALA A 804 26.42 0.13 8.33
CA ALA A 804 26.45 -1.27 7.89
C ALA A 804 27.85 -1.90 7.87
N VAL A 805 28.82 -1.32 8.59
CA VAL A 805 30.19 -1.86 8.71
C VAL A 805 30.28 -3.07 9.66
N ASP A 806 29.32 -3.20 10.58
CA ASP A 806 29.18 -4.28 11.57
C ASP A 806 28.21 -5.39 11.11
N VAL A 807 27.67 -5.30 9.89
CA VAL A 807 27.02 -6.43 9.23
C VAL A 807 28.10 -7.51 9.00
N PRO A 808 27.87 -8.78 9.39
CA PRO A 808 28.87 -9.84 9.24
C PRO A 808 29.04 -10.27 7.77
N PRO A 809 30.20 -10.85 7.40
CA PRO A 809 30.39 -11.48 6.09
C PRO A 809 29.40 -12.63 5.86
N SER A 810 29.25 -13.03 4.60
CA SER A 810 28.59 -14.28 4.23
C SER A 810 29.30 -15.46 4.91
N SER A 811 28.57 -16.49 5.34
CA SER A 811 29.17 -17.68 5.98
C SER A 811 30.22 -18.36 5.09
N SER A 812 30.01 -18.36 3.77
CA SER A 812 30.99 -18.85 2.78
C SER A 812 32.36 -18.16 2.81
N ASP A 813 32.44 -16.94 3.34
CA ASP A 813 33.70 -16.19 3.48
C ASP A 813 34.40 -16.47 4.83
N ALA A 814 33.72 -17.16 5.76
CA ALA A 814 34.28 -17.57 7.05
C ALA A 814 35.04 -18.91 6.93
N ASP A 815 34.43 -19.92 6.27
CA ASP A 815 35.01 -21.26 6.12
C ASP A 815 36.38 -21.25 5.43
N VAL A 816 36.61 -20.29 4.51
CA VAL A 816 37.91 -20.11 3.81
C VAL A 816 39.02 -19.64 4.77
N LYS A 817 38.69 -18.86 5.81
CA LYS A 817 39.67 -18.28 6.74
C LYS A 817 40.20 -19.30 7.77
N GLU A 818 39.55 -20.45 7.96
CA GLU A 818 40.13 -21.57 8.73
C GLU A 818 40.95 -22.54 7.87
N ALA A 819 40.74 -22.56 6.55
CA ALA A 819 41.40 -23.50 5.63
C ALA A 819 42.84 -23.10 5.23
N GLU A 820 43.17 -21.80 5.19
CA GLU A 820 44.47 -21.31 4.68
C GLU A 820 45.38 -20.74 5.77
N SER A 821 46.21 -21.60 6.36
CA SER A 821 47.46 -21.14 7.00
C SER A 821 48.37 -20.49 5.94
N PRO A 822 48.85 -19.25 6.12
CA PRO A 822 49.54 -18.52 5.06
C PRO A 822 50.93 -19.13 4.76
N LYS A 823 51.02 -19.94 3.70
CA LYS A 823 52.30 -20.31 3.10
C LYS A 823 52.94 -19.08 2.48
N ALA A 824 54.10 -18.68 2.99
CA ALA A 824 54.83 -17.52 2.46
C ALA A 824 55.16 -17.71 0.97
N MET A 825 54.57 -16.88 0.10
CA MET A 825 54.99 -16.80 -1.30
C MET A 825 56.41 -16.24 -1.38
N GLN A 826 57.26 -16.90 -2.16
CA GLN A 826 58.62 -16.43 -2.39
C GLN A 826 58.63 -15.13 -3.22
N SER A 827 59.41 -14.15 -2.77
CA SER A 827 59.57 -12.84 -3.40
C SER A 827 60.41 -12.89 -4.68
N GLY A 828 59.93 -13.61 -5.70
CA GLY A 828 60.72 -13.96 -6.90
C GLY A 828 60.53 -13.09 -8.14
N LEU A 829 59.44 -12.33 -8.27
CA LEU A 829 58.99 -11.80 -9.57
C LEU A 829 58.48 -10.35 -9.60
N LEU A 830 59.03 -9.47 -8.74
CA LEU A 830 58.69 -8.03 -8.69
C LEU A 830 59.92 -7.12 -8.86
N SER A 831 60.89 -7.53 -9.68
CA SER A 831 62.12 -6.77 -9.94
C SER A 831 62.46 -6.61 -11.43
N LYS A 832 61.47 -6.76 -12.33
CA LYS A 832 61.59 -6.62 -13.80
C LYS A 832 60.32 -6.05 -14.48
N LEU A 833 59.48 -5.38 -13.71
CA LEU A 833 58.38 -4.51 -14.12
C LEU A 833 58.45 -3.24 -13.27
#